data_AF-A0A419V0C5-F1
#
_entry.id   AF-A0A419V0C5-F1
#
_cell.length_a   1.000
_cell.length_b   1.000
_cell.length_c   1.000
_cell.angle_alpha   90.00
_cell.angle_beta   90.00
_cell.angle_gamma   90.00
#
_symmetry.space_group_name_H-M   'P 1'
#
loop_
_entity.id
_entity.type
_entity.pdbx_description
1 polymer ?
#
loop_
_entity_poly.entity_id
_entity_poly.type
_entity_poly.pdbx_seq_one_letter_code
_entity_poly.pdbx_strand_id
1 'polypeptide(L)'
;MENHRNLEDIIEIFSKEGKPRDFTSFLEEIEKDDLTISFEDLYDFNSEISNEHRVFITPSVLKKFITSYLKNKEFIQILDPWCHFGEILESLSMNAEHLTGINPNSTEIAIAKKLLVHEKFQLLHGDTIKILDAENKVFDLVVSTPPFKYKSTSISYDGIIISDYGSNIIIKSLLKLKENGIGLFVVSSNFFNNSNKLVKILEKTSFFIDAAFHIPPGTLPNTSISSYLIVIGRKKYEEIFIAQLNMEANFETILTNWKKRVSGKILSLGHLTKFNTFQTYEKIEIDLEIDKFVRKSNLETIGLNELALKINQFKIDSAFKETINSIYIPQYGLSNVLSDLDDIKNKPSNYIEVVLDPKKVSNVYMANWFNSQLGVLVRKSFMNGGTPQRVMTNSLLSTNLYIPPKERVQENAVKIQARIDSLRTELKSLEGRLWENPNLHDNISRSLRSLNRDEGMEQWIERLPFPLASILWKYHATKNQKDKKELLLYFFEALAQFSTVLLLSAYNNDDELLNKENSDLNIDKIIYSTFGSWINIGEQLAKKTRRLMSDKNDKVRCLRMFKHKRSNLIDVFTDKKIYHVLNRTKQYRNDWKGHGGIEGMRETPKRLELLQSELIKIRDIIGDVFEDYTFIKPGEGHFEDGLYKCKCSQIMGTRSTFKERLVKVSMGLDVRELYLIENENFEALKFLPFIKLMSSPATEENACYFYNRIDGDSVRMVSYYFEKEADINIQEDNIQKFIRDFDKG
;
A
#
# COMPACT_ATOMS: atom_id res chain seq x y z
N MET A 1 32.39 -6.69 38.20
CA MET A 1 32.32 -5.60 37.21
C MET A 1 32.06 -6.27 35.89
N GLU A 2 30.79 -6.43 35.52
CA GLU A 2 30.44 -6.87 34.16
C GLU A 2 30.84 -5.74 33.21
N ASN A 3 31.70 -6.04 32.23
CA ASN A 3 32.04 -5.10 31.17
C ASN A 3 30.83 -4.97 30.23
N HIS A 4 29.85 -4.16 30.62
CA HIS A 4 28.84 -3.68 29.69
C HIS A 4 29.46 -2.59 28.82
N ARG A 5 29.98 -2.99 27.64
CA ARG A 5 30.17 -2.03 26.54
C ARG A 5 28.84 -1.85 25.84
N ASN A 6 28.51 -0.61 25.49
CA ASN A 6 27.31 -0.31 24.72
C ASN A 6 27.54 -0.73 23.25
N LEU A 7 26.49 -1.00 22.49
CA LEU A 7 26.58 -1.31 21.07
C LEU A 7 27.38 -0.24 20.28
N GLU A 8 27.28 1.02 20.69
CA GLU A 8 28.07 2.14 20.16
C GLU A 8 29.59 1.88 20.24
N ASP A 9 30.07 1.27 21.33
CA ASP A 9 31.49 0.93 21.49
C ASP A 9 31.91 -0.18 20.50
N ILE A 10 31.01 -1.15 20.27
CA ILE A 10 31.23 -2.24 19.31
C ILE A 10 31.31 -1.67 17.88
N ILE A 11 30.36 -0.81 17.50
CA ILE A 11 30.32 -0.16 16.18
C ILE A 11 31.54 0.75 15.96
N GLU A 12 32.00 1.44 17.00
CA GLU A 12 33.19 2.28 16.93
C GLU A 12 34.45 1.44 16.65
N ILE A 13 34.55 0.23 17.21
CA ILE A 13 35.64 -0.73 16.94
C ILE A 13 35.62 -1.17 15.48
N PHE A 14 34.46 -1.51 14.91
CA PHE A 14 34.35 -1.84 13.49
C PHE A 14 34.89 -0.73 12.59
N SER A 15 34.58 0.52 12.95
CA SER A 15 34.97 1.70 12.19
C SER A 15 36.47 2.03 12.34
N LYS A 16 37.05 1.81 13.52
CA LYS A 16 38.48 2.02 13.80
C LYS A 16 39.38 0.92 13.25
N GLU A 17 38.95 -0.34 13.30
CA GLU A 17 39.75 -1.51 12.90
C GLU A 17 39.56 -1.93 11.44
N GLY A 18 38.65 -1.29 10.70
CA GLY A 18 38.39 -1.61 9.28
C GLY A 18 37.78 -3.01 9.06
N LYS A 19 37.16 -3.59 10.09
CA LYS A 19 36.49 -4.88 10.03
C LYS A 19 35.19 -4.81 9.21
N PRO A 20 34.81 -5.88 8.49
CA PRO A 20 33.52 -5.93 7.82
C PRO A 20 32.39 -5.88 8.86
N ARG A 21 31.35 -5.09 8.59
CA ARG A 21 30.13 -5.04 9.41
C ARG A 21 29.25 -6.24 9.06
N ASP A 22 29.60 -7.41 9.57
CA ASP A 22 28.82 -8.64 9.43
C ASP A 22 28.74 -9.41 10.77
N PHE A 23 27.86 -10.41 10.83
CA PHE A 23 27.63 -11.18 12.05
C PHE A 23 28.78 -12.11 12.45
N THR A 24 29.70 -12.43 11.53
CA THR A 24 30.87 -13.24 11.86
C THR A 24 31.86 -12.39 12.65
N SER A 25 32.18 -11.20 12.17
CA SER A 25 33.05 -10.29 12.91
C SER A 25 32.39 -9.74 14.17
N PHE A 26 31.06 -9.61 14.21
CA PHE A 26 30.31 -9.31 15.44
C PHE A 26 30.51 -10.36 16.51
N LEU A 27 30.35 -11.63 16.15
CA LEU A 27 30.60 -12.75 17.06
C LEU A 27 32.05 -12.76 17.56
N GLU A 28 33.03 -12.55 16.67
CA GLU A 28 34.45 -12.50 17.05
C GLU A 28 34.73 -11.42 18.11
N GLU A 29 34.14 -10.23 17.98
CA GLU A 29 34.35 -9.15 18.95
C GLU A 29 33.67 -9.45 20.29
N ILE A 30 32.44 -9.98 20.25
CA ILE A 30 31.71 -10.40 21.46
C ILE A 30 32.44 -11.52 22.18
N GLU A 31 33.07 -12.46 21.46
CA GLU A 31 33.86 -13.53 22.04
C GLU A 31 35.21 -13.04 22.59
N LYS A 32 35.89 -12.15 21.87
CA LYS A 32 37.19 -11.59 22.27
C LYS A 32 37.13 -10.84 23.59
N ASP A 33 36.08 -10.05 23.81
CA ASP A 33 35.93 -9.21 25.00
C ASP A 33 34.91 -9.78 26.02
N ASP A 34 34.43 -11.01 25.79
CA ASP A 34 33.38 -11.70 26.56
C ASP A 34 32.17 -10.81 26.89
N LEU A 35 31.69 -10.10 25.86
CA LEU A 35 30.61 -9.15 26.01
C LEU A 35 29.28 -9.87 26.21
N THR A 36 28.46 -9.33 27.12
CA THR A 36 27.06 -9.72 27.25
C THR A 36 26.24 -8.93 26.25
N ILE A 37 25.39 -9.62 25.49
CA ILE A 37 24.53 -9.02 24.47
C ILE A 37 23.06 -9.32 24.73
N SER A 38 22.20 -8.43 24.29
CA SER A 38 20.74 -8.59 24.28
C SER A 38 20.21 -8.75 22.86
N PHE A 39 18.93 -9.12 22.74
CA PHE A 39 18.25 -9.10 21.44
C PHE A 39 18.13 -7.69 20.86
N GLU A 40 18.08 -6.65 21.69
CA GLU A 40 18.00 -5.27 21.22
C GLU A 40 19.32 -4.86 20.55
N ASP A 41 20.46 -5.19 21.16
CA ASP A 41 21.79 -4.95 20.56
C ASP A 41 21.92 -5.63 19.20
N LEU A 42 21.33 -6.82 19.06
CA LEU A 42 21.32 -7.57 17.80
C LEU A 42 20.40 -6.92 16.74
N TYR A 43 19.26 -6.37 17.14
CA TYR A 43 18.36 -5.66 16.23
C TYR A 43 18.98 -4.36 15.72
N ASP A 44 19.57 -3.60 16.63
CA ASP A 44 20.26 -2.36 16.31
C ASP A 44 21.46 -2.63 15.40
N PHE A 45 22.29 -3.63 15.71
CA PHE A 45 23.40 -4.03 14.84
C PHE A 45 22.92 -4.45 13.43
N ASN A 46 21.88 -5.28 13.33
CA ASN A 46 21.34 -5.69 12.01
C ASN A 46 20.81 -4.50 11.20
N SER A 47 20.33 -3.44 11.87
CA SER A 47 19.83 -2.24 11.21
C SER A 47 20.95 -1.42 10.56
N GLU A 48 22.16 -1.44 11.12
CA GLU A 48 23.32 -0.70 10.63
C GLU A 48 24.13 -1.42 9.54
N ILE A 49 23.91 -2.72 9.37
CA ILE A 49 24.58 -3.53 8.35
C ILE A 49 23.95 -3.27 6.97
N SER A 50 24.81 -3.27 5.94
CA SER A 50 24.37 -3.20 4.54
C SER A 50 23.37 -4.32 4.20
N ASN A 51 22.37 -4.03 3.37
CA ASN A 51 21.31 -4.99 3.03
C ASN A 51 21.80 -6.36 2.54
N GLU A 52 22.97 -6.43 1.90
CA GLU A 52 23.55 -7.69 1.41
C GLU A 52 24.01 -8.63 2.55
N HIS A 53 24.31 -8.07 3.72
CA HIS A 53 24.82 -8.80 4.89
C HIS A 53 23.80 -8.88 6.03
N ARG A 54 22.61 -8.29 5.88
CA ARG A 54 21.54 -8.38 6.87
C ARG A 54 21.03 -9.81 6.98
N VAL A 55 20.90 -10.27 8.22
CA VAL A 55 20.35 -11.61 8.52
C VAL A 55 18.84 -11.49 8.75
N PHE A 56 18.11 -12.57 8.47
CA PHE A 56 16.68 -12.63 8.74
C PHE A 56 16.46 -12.63 10.25
N ILE A 57 15.62 -11.71 10.71
CA ILE A 57 15.17 -11.61 12.10
C ILE A 57 13.66 -11.74 12.11
N THR A 58 13.13 -12.54 13.03
CA THR A 58 11.68 -12.76 13.10
C THR A 58 10.96 -11.46 13.48
N PRO A 59 10.04 -10.94 12.64
CA PRO A 59 9.32 -9.70 12.94
C PRO A 59 8.56 -9.73 14.27
N SER A 60 8.59 -8.60 14.99
CA SER A 60 7.91 -8.46 16.29
C SER A 60 6.42 -8.77 16.23
N VAL A 61 5.74 -8.41 15.13
CA VAL A 61 4.32 -8.72 14.89
C VAL A 61 4.04 -10.22 14.91
N LEU A 62 4.95 -11.05 14.39
CA LEU A 62 4.81 -12.51 14.45
C LEU A 62 5.02 -13.03 15.85
N LYS A 63 6.10 -12.60 16.52
CA LYS A 63 6.39 -13.00 17.91
C LYS A 63 5.22 -12.67 18.82
N LYS A 64 4.72 -11.44 18.77
CA LYS A 64 3.58 -10.96 19.56
C LYS A 64 2.28 -11.73 19.26
N PHE A 65 2.02 -12.06 17.99
CA PHE A 65 0.83 -12.85 17.64
C PHE A 65 0.93 -14.27 18.19
N ILE A 66 2.09 -14.92 18.02
CA ILE A 66 2.36 -16.26 18.52
C ILE A 66 2.25 -16.30 20.05
N THR A 67 2.88 -15.36 20.77
CA THR A 67 2.77 -15.29 22.24
C THR A 67 1.35 -14.99 22.69
N SER A 68 0.61 -14.11 22.02
CA SER A 68 -0.81 -13.85 22.34
C SER A 68 -1.68 -15.10 22.17
N TYR A 69 -1.46 -15.88 21.10
CA TYR A 69 -2.15 -17.15 20.90
C TYR A 69 -1.83 -18.18 21.99
N LEU A 70 -0.58 -18.21 22.44
CA LEU A 70 -0.05 -19.22 23.36
C LEU A 70 -0.06 -18.79 24.84
N LYS A 71 -0.49 -17.56 25.17
CA LYS A 71 -0.38 -16.93 26.50
C LYS A 71 -0.81 -17.80 27.69
N ASN A 72 -1.83 -18.64 27.50
CA ASN A 72 -2.39 -19.51 28.55
C ASN A 72 -2.18 -21.01 28.26
N LYS A 73 -1.13 -21.35 27.50
CA LYS A 73 -0.75 -22.73 27.19
C LYS A 73 0.62 -23.02 27.79
N GLU A 74 0.74 -24.19 28.39
CA GLU A 74 2.01 -24.74 28.87
C GLU A 74 2.38 -25.95 28.01
N PHE A 75 3.68 -26.08 27.73
CA PHE A 75 4.25 -27.10 26.87
C PHE A 75 5.41 -27.77 27.59
N ILE A 76 5.65 -29.06 27.33
CA ILE A 76 6.82 -29.74 27.90
C ILE A 76 8.00 -29.56 26.93
N GLN A 77 7.76 -29.81 25.63
CA GLN A 77 8.79 -29.77 24.59
C GLN A 77 8.37 -28.82 23.45
N ILE A 78 9.14 -27.75 23.25
CA ILE A 78 9.04 -26.87 22.08
C ILE A 78 10.23 -27.12 21.14
N LEU A 79 9.97 -27.14 19.84
CA LEU A 79 10.99 -27.18 18.80
C LEU A 79 10.89 -25.96 17.87
N ASP A 80 12.02 -25.31 17.64
CA ASP A 80 12.25 -24.47 16.47
C ASP A 80 13.34 -25.12 15.59
N PRO A 81 12.97 -25.79 14.48
CA PRO A 81 13.90 -26.48 13.59
C PRO A 81 14.71 -25.52 12.71
N TRP A 82 14.43 -24.22 12.75
CA TRP A 82 15.18 -23.19 12.03
C TRP A 82 15.20 -21.91 12.88
N CYS A 83 15.93 -21.98 13.99
CA CYS A 83 15.74 -21.03 15.09
C CYS A 83 16.35 -19.65 14.88
N HIS A 84 17.07 -19.38 13.79
CA HIS A 84 17.85 -18.14 13.60
C HIS A 84 18.71 -17.85 14.85
N PHE A 85 18.50 -16.71 15.51
CA PHE A 85 19.16 -16.31 16.76
C PHE A 85 18.41 -16.75 18.03
N GLY A 86 17.27 -17.44 17.88
CA GLY A 86 16.45 -17.98 18.96
C GLY A 86 15.37 -17.03 19.48
N GLU A 87 15.00 -15.99 18.71
CA GLU A 87 14.06 -14.94 19.12
C GLU A 87 12.67 -15.49 19.46
N ILE A 88 12.20 -16.50 18.72
CA ILE A 88 10.90 -17.13 18.98
C ILE A 88 10.97 -17.98 20.26
N LEU A 89 12.07 -18.71 20.45
CA LEU A 89 12.27 -19.57 21.63
C LEU A 89 12.35 -18.71 22.89
N GLU A 90 13.05 -17.58 22.86
CA GLU A 90 13.09 -16.61 23.94
C GLU A 90 11.67 -16.18 24.37
N SER A 91 10.87 -15.76 23.40
CA SER A 91 9.52 -15.25 23.65
C SER A 91 8.54 -16.29 24.15
N LEU A 92 8.86 -17.59 23.99
CA LEU A 92 8.08 -18.73 24.48
C LEU A 92 8.69 -19.40 25.70
N SER A 93 9.75 -18.82 26.26
CA SER A 93 10.54 -19.46 27.30
C SER A 93 9.79 -19.63 28.63
N MET A 94 8.72 -18.85 28.85
CA MET A 94 7.82 -18.99 30.01
C MET A 94 6.72 -20.04 29.78
N ASN A 95 6.51 -20.48 28.53
CA ASN A 95 5.48 -21.44 28.16
C ASN A 95 6.01 -22.88 28.12
N ALA A 96 7.30 -23.13 28.38
CA ALA A 96 7.85 -24.47 28.26
C ALA A 96 8.96 -24.85 29.25
N GLU A 97 9.01 -26.14 29.57
CA GLU A 97 10.09 -26.76 30.36
C GLU A 97 11.38 -26.92 29.54
N HIS A 98 11.25 -27.32 28.26
CA HIS A 98 12.38 -27.57 27.38
C HIS A 98 12.15 -26.98 25.99
N LEU A 99 13.15 -26.26 25.49
CA LEU A 99 13.12 -25.59 24.18
C LEU A 99 14.32 -26.02 23.35
N THR A 100 14.06 -26.63 22.20
CA THR A 100 15.10 -27.09 21.28
C THR A 100 15.16 -26.18 20.06
N GLY A 101 16.33 -25.61 19.77
CA GLY A 101 16.59 -24.82 18.57
C GLY A 101 17.59 -25.54 17.66
N ILE A 102 17.32 -25.58 16.36
CA ILE A 102 18.23 -26.14 15.35
C ILE A 102 18.51 -25.08 14.29
N ASN A 103 19.77 -24.91 13.90
CA ASN A 103 20.13 -24.07 12.77
C ASN A 103 21.48 -24.54 12.17
N PRO A 104 21.61 -24.66 10.83
CA PRO A 104 22.86 -25.05 10.19
C PRO A 104 23.90 -23.91 10.12
N ASN A 105 23.53 -22.66 10.42
CA ASN A 105 24.49 -21.57 10.46
C ASN A 105 25.22 -21.55 11.80
N SER A 106 26.54 -21.78 11.77
CA SER A 106 27.39 -21.81 12.96
C SER A 106 27.43 -20.49 13.71
N THR A 107 27.45 -19.37 12.98
CA THR A 107 27.52 -18.02 13.55
C THR A 107 26.22 -17.68 14.27
N GLU A 108 25.07 -17.94 13.64
CA GLU A 108 23.76 -17.70 14.26
C GLU A 108 23.56 -18.55 15.52
N ILE A 109 23.96 -19.83 15.50
CA ILE A 109 23.90 -20.69 16.71
C ILE A 109 24.84 -20.21 17.81
N ALA A 110 26.05 -19.78 17.48
CA ALA A 110 26.98 -19.29 18.49
C ALA A 110 26.45 -18.03 19.19
N ILE A 111 25.89 -17.09 18.40
CA ILE A 111 25.22 -15.90 18.94
C ILE A 111 23.99 -16.30 19.77
N ALA A 112 23.15 -17.21 19.28
CA ALA A 112 21.98 -17.71 20.01
C ALA A 112 22.35 -18.33 21.37
N LYS A 113 23.49 -19.04 21.46
CA LYS A 113 24.00 -19.60 22.72
C LYS A 113 24.44 -18.53 23.72
N LYS A 114 24.92 -17.37 23.24
CA LYS A 114 25.21 -16.23 24.11
C LYS A 114 23.94 -15.50 24.57
N LEU A 115 22.90 -15.46 23.74
CA LEU A 115 21.62 -14.82 24.08
C LEU A 115 20.76 -15.69 25.01
N LEU A 116 20.80 -17.01 24.85
CA LEU A 116 19.91 -17.97 25.52
C LEU A 116 20.69 -18.84 26.52
N VAL A 117 21.17 -18.22 27.60
CA VAL A 117 22.09 -18.85 28.58
C VAL A 117 21.40 -19.83 29.56
N HIS A 118 20.07 -19.92 29.55
CA HIS A 118 19.32 -20.74 30.51
C HIS A 118 19.35 -22.24 30.15
N GLU A 119 19.44 -23.12 31.16
CA GLU A 119 19.50 -24.59 31.02
C GLU A 119 18.32 -25.25 30.28
N LYS A 120 17.21 -24.53 30.08
CA LYS A 120 16.03 -25.02 29.37
C LYS A 120 16.21 -25.03 27.86
N PHE A 121 17.21 -24.30 27.34
CA PHE A 121 17.49 -24.20 25.92
C PHE A 121 18.52 -25.25 25.48
N GLN A 122 18.16 -26.04 24.47
CA GLN A 122 19.05 -26.95 23.77
C GLN A 122 19.27 -26.46 22.34
N LEU A 123 20.41 -25.83 22.07
CA LEU A 123 20.74 -25.27 20.76
C LEU A 123 21.71 -26.17 19.98
N LEU A 124 21.24 -26.70 18.86
CA LEU A 124 21.93 -27.69 18.02
C LEU A 124 22.38 -27.05 16.70
N HIS A 125 23.66 -27.24 16.38
CA HIS A 125 24.25 -26.83 15.10
C HIS A 125 24.36 -28.03 14.16
N GLY A 126 23.85 -27.91 12.94
CA GLY A 126 24.03 -28.90 11.88
C GLY A 126 22.89 -28.93 10.87
N ASP A 127 22.94 -29.87 9.93
CA ASP A 127 21.85 -30.04 8.95
C ASP A 127 20.55 -30.42 9.65
N THR A 128 19.53 -29.56 9.52
CA THR A 128 18.25 -29.70 10.21
C THR A 128 17.57 -31.04 9.90
N ILE A 129 17.57 -31.48 8.64
CA ILE A 129 16.90 -32.73 8.25
C ILE A 129 17.57 -33.93 8.92
N LYS A 130 18.91 -33.99 8.90
CA LYS A 130 19.66 -35.08 9.55
C LYS A 130 19.44 -35.12 11.06
N ILE A 131 19.40 -33.95 11.71
CA ILE A 131 19.14 -33.86 13.15
C ILE A 131 17.72 -34.35 13.45
N LEU A 132 16.71 -33.90 12.69
CA LEU A 132 15.32 -34.36 12.85
C LEU A 132 15.16 -35.87 12.60
N ASP A 133 15.93 -36.45 11.67
CA ASP A 133 15.91 -37.88 11.41
C ASP A 133 16.51 -38.71 12.55
N ALA A 134 17.54 -38.19 13.22
CA ALA A 134 18.18 -38.82 14.38
C ALA A 134 17.43 -38.57 15.70
N GLU A 135 16.57 -37.56 15.75
CA GLU A 135 15.83 -37.16 16.95
C GLU A 135 14.74 -38.17 17.32
N ASN A 136 14.70 -38.59 18.58
CA ASN A 136 13.67 -39.52 19.09
C ASN A 136 12.61 -38.80 19.94
N LYS A 137 12.86 -37.55 20.34
CA LYS A 137 11.89 -36.73 21.07
C LYS A 137 10.65 -36.44 20.22
N VAL A 138 9.53 -36.26 20.92
CA VAL A 138 8.27 -35.76 20.37
C VAL A 138 7.92 -34.42 21.01
N PHE A 139 7.32 -33.53 20.23
CA PHE A 139 7.12 -32.13 20.61
C PHE A 139 5.64 -31.79 20.76
N ASP A 140 5.34 -30.94 21.75
CA ASP A 140 4.00 -30.38 21.96
C ASP A 140 3.74 -29.21 20.99
N LEU A 141 4.77 -28.44 20.70
CA LEU A 141 4.72 -27.31 19.78
C LEU A 141 5.96 -27.34 18.88
N VAL A 142 5.73 -27.19 17.58
CA VAL A 142 6.77 -26.82 16.64
C VAL A 142 6.43 -25.43 16.10
N VAL A 143 7.36 -24.49 16.22
CA VAL A 143 7.21 -23.12 15.70
C VAL A 143 8.45 -22.74 14.93
N SER A 144 8.30 -22.23 13.70
CA SER A 144 9.48 -21.90 12.89
C SER A 144 9.20 -20.94 11.75
N THR A 145 10.29 -20.37 11.25
CA THR A 145 10.34 -19.64 9.97
C THR A 145 11.32 -20.31 9.00
N PRO A 146 10.95 -21.44 8.38
CA PRO A 146 11.84 -22.20 7.50
C PRO A 146 12.25 -21.39 6.25
N PRO A 147 13.42 -21.68 5.66
CA PRO A 147 13.92 -20.95 4.51
C PRO A 147 13.04 -21.18 3.28
N PHE A 148 12.81 -20.12 2.50
CA PHE A 148 12.01 -20.20 1.28
C PHE A 148 12.84 -20.62 0.07
N LYS A 149 12.32 -21.55 -0.74
CA LYS A 149 12.88 -21.96 -2.05
C LYS A 149 14.33 -22.46 -1.98
N TYR A 150 14.77 -22.90 -0.81
CA TYR A 150 16.09 -23.49 -0.63
C TYR A 150 16.07 -24.91 -1.19
N LYS A 151 16.89 -25.19 -2.21
CA LYS A 151 16.91 -26.51 -2.85
C LYS A 151 17.72 -27.48 -2.00
N SER A 152 17.19 -28.70 -1.82
CA SER A 152 17.91 -29.79 -1.18
C SER A 152 17.80 -31.09 -1.97
N THR A 153 18.48 -32.12 -1.48
CA THR A 153 18.23 -33.50 -1.89
C THR A 153 16.73 -33.79 -1.81
N SER A 154 16.21 -34.41 -2.88
CA SER A 154 14.80 -34.73 -2.99
C SER A 154 14.45 -35.89 -2.06
N ILE A 155 13.38 -35.74 -1.28
CA ILE A 155 12.87 -36.77 -0.36
C ILE A 155 11.50 -37.24 -0.86
N SER A 156 11.28 -38.56 -0.81
CA SER A 156 10.00 -39.18 -1.18
C SER A 156 9.14 -39.42 0.05
N TYR A 157 7.91 -38.90 0.05
CA TYR A 157 6.89 -39.17 1.06
C TYR A 157 5.68 -39.77 0.37
N ASP A 158 5.42 -41.05 0.62
CA ASP A 158 4.29 -41.78 0.03
C ASP A 158 4.17 -41.60 -1.51
N GLY A 159 5.30 -41.78 -2.20
CA GLY A 159 5.45 -41.63 -3.65
C GLY A 159 5.54 -40.19 -4.16
N ILE A 160 5.40 -39.18 -3.29
CA ILE A 160 5.46 -37.76 -3.66
C ILE A 160 6.85 -37.21 -3.35
N ILE A 161 7.53 -36.73 -4.39
CA ILE A 161 8.88 -36.16 -4.29
C ILE A 161 8.82 -34.67 -3.93
N ILE A 162 9.51 -34.29 -2.86
CA ILE A 162 9.72 -32.91 -2.38
C ILE A 162 11.21 -32.56 -2.42
N SER A 163 11.55 -31.49 -3.14
CA SER A 163 12.92 -30.98 -3.31
C SER A 163 13.17 -29.65 -2.59
N ASP A 164 12.14 -29.05 -2.02
CA ASP A 164 12.22 -27.80 -1.26
C ASP A 164 12.57 -28.11 0.20
N TYR A 165 13.67 -27.54 0.67
CA TYR A 165 14.25 -27.84 1.99
C TYR A 165 13.34 -27.37 3.12
N GLY A 166 12.78 -26.15 3.03
CA GLY A 166 11.82 -25.65 4.01
C GLY A 166 10.58 -26.55 4.12
N SER A 167 10.06 -27.03 2.99
CA SER A 167 8.97 -28.01 2.95
C SER A 167 9.34 -29.33 3.61
N ASN A 168 10.57 -29.81 3.39
CA ASN A 168 11.08 -31.02 4.04
C ASN A 168 11.22 -30.84 5.56
N ILE A 169 11.69 -29.68 6.02
CA ILE A 169 11.74 -29.34 7.45
C ILE A 169 10.32 -29.41 8.05
N ILE A 170 9.34 -28.75 7.43
CA ILE A 170 7.94 -28.76 7.90
C ILE A 170 7.42 -30.20 8.04
N ILE A 171 7.57 -31.05 7.01
CA ILE A 171 7.09 -32.43 7.06
C ILE A 171 7.79 -33.22 8.19
N LYS A 172 9.12 -33.17 8.25
CA LYS A 172 9.90 -33.91 9.24
C LYS A 172 9.58 -33.48 10.67
N SER A 173 9.42 -32.19 10.91
CA SER A 173 9.04 -31.68 12.23
C SER A 173 7.62 -32.06 12.62
N LEU A 174 6.65 -32.01 11.68
CA LEU A 174 5.28 -32.46 11.94
C LEU A 174 5.23 -33.95 12.29
N LEU A 175 6.06 -34.80 11.67
CA LEU A 175 6.15 -36.23 12.03
C LEU A 175 6.64 -36.47 13.47
N LYS A 176 7.28 -35.49 14.11
CA LYS A 176 7.69 -35.52 15.53
C LYS A 176 6.65 -34.87 16.46
N LEU A 177 5.51 -34.44 15.94
CA LEU A 177 4.47 -33.77 16.71
C LEU A 177 3.58 -34.79 17.44
N LYS A 178 3.33 -34.55 18.73
CA LYS A 178 2.37 -35.33 19.53
C LYS A 178 0.96 -35.27 18.95
N GLU A 179 0.06 -36.13 19.41
CA GLU A 179 -1.32 -36.23 18.91
C GLU A 179 -2.08 -34.89 18.99
N ASN A 180 -1.96 -34.18 20.11
CA ASN A 180 -2.56 -32.85 20.32
C ASN A 180 -1.57 -31.69 20.08
N GLY A 181 -0.42 -31.98 19.48
CA GLY A 181 0.59 -30.97 19.26
C GLY A 181 0.21 -29.98 18.16
N ILE A 182 0.86 -28.82 18.17
CA ILE A 182 0.57 -27.71 17.27
C ILE A 182 1.80 -27.42 16.39
N GLY A 183 1.59 -27.25 15.09
CA GLY A 183 2.61 -26.74 14.17
C GLY A 183 2.31 -25.30 13.77
N LEU A 184 3.28 -24.40 13.92
CA LEU A 184 3.22 -23.00 13.49
C LEU A 184 4.38 -22.74 12.52
N PHE A 185 4.08 -22.47 11.26
CA PHE A 185 5.14 -22.27 10.25
C PHE A 185 4.89 -21.03 9.42
N VAL A 186 5.94 -20.26 9.16
CA VAL A 186 5.90 -19.23 8.12
C VAL A 186 6.15 -19.87 6.76
N VAL A 187 5.25 -19.65 5.82
CA VAL A 187 5.31 -20.18 4.45
C VAL A 187 5.04 -19.09 3.43
N SER A 188 5.63 -19.20 2.23
CA SER A 188 5.30 -18.27 1.13
C SER A 188 3.89 -18.51 0.58
N SER A 189 3.30 -17.51 -0.09
CA SER A 189 1.97 -17.63 -0.72
C SER A 189 1.81 -18.81 -1.70
N ASN A 190 2.90 -19.29 -2.29
CA ASN A 190 2.87 -20.45 -3.18
C ASN A 190 2.49 -21.76 -2.46
N PHE A 191 2.48 -21.75 -1.12
CA PHE A 191 2.01 -22.87 -0.31
C PHE A 191 0.59 -23.32 -0.69
N PHE A 192 -0.32 -22.37 -0.92
CA PHE A 192 -1.73 -22.63 -1.25
C PHE A 192 -2.01 -22.80 -2.75
N ASN A 193 -0.98 -22.90 -3.59
CA ASN A 193 -1.19 -23.20 -5.00
C ASN A 193 -1.68 -24.65 -5.17
N ASN A 194 -2.70 -24.88 -6.00
CA ASN A 194 -3.28 -26.22 -6.23
C ASN A 194 -2.28 -27.26 -6.75
N SER A 195 -1.16 -26.83 -7.33
CA SER A 195 -0.06 -27.71 -7.75
C SER A 195 0.90 -28.08 -6.62
N ASN A 196 0.75 -27.50 -5.43
CA ASN A 196 1.65 -27.74 -4.32
C ASN A 196 1.47 -29.15 -3.76
N LYS A 197 2.54 -29.93 -3.84
CA LYS A 197 2.60 -31.31 -3.39
C LYS A 197 2.55 -31.44 -1.86
N LEU A 198 3.00 -30.42 -1.12
CA LEU A 198 3.08 -30.43 0.34
C LEU A 198 1.71 -30.61 0.98
N VAL A 199 0.70 -29.88 0.50
CA VAL A 199 -0.69 -29.97 0.98
C VAL A 199 -1.22 -31.42 0.89
N LYS A 200 -0.96 -32.10 -0.23
CA LYS A 200 -1.36 -33.50 -0.43
C LYS A 200 -0.66 -34.45 0.55
N ILE A 201 0.62 -34.18 0.88
CA ILE A 201 1.37 -34.95 1.86
C ILE A 201 0.83 -34.74 3.26
N LEU A 202 0.51 -33.49 3.63
CA LEU A 202 -0.10 -33.18 4.93
C LEU A 202 -1.38 -34.00 5.14
N GLU A 203 -2.29 -34.02 4.16
CA GLU A 203 -3.52 -34.83 4.24
C GLU A 203 -3.24 -36.33 4.38
N LYS A 204 -2.30 -36.87 3.59
CA LYS A 204 -1.87 -38.28 3.66
C LYS A 204 -1.24 -38.64 5.01
N THR A 205 -0.61 -37.67 5.68
CA THR A 205 0.02 -37.84 6.99
C THR A 205 -0.90 -37.43 8.15
N SER A 206 -2.19 -37.24 7.88
CA SER A 206 -3.22 -36.84 8.87
C SER A 206 -2.93 -35.51 9.57
N PHE A 207 -2.33 -34.57 8.83
CA PHE A 207 -2.15 -33.17 9.22
C PHE A 207 -3.02 -32.27 8.36
N PHE A 208 -3.70 -31.33 9.01
CA PHE A 208 -4.62 -30.40 8.38
C PHE A 208 -4.35 -28.98 8.84
N ILE A 209 -4.58 -28.04 7.94
CA ILE A 209 -4.40 -26.61 8.22
C ILE A 209 -5.67 -26.09 8.86
N ASP A 210 -5.54 -25.50 10.04
CA ASP A 210 -6.64 -24.88 10.79
C ASP A 210 -6.86 -23.42 10.33
N ALA A 211 -5.76 -22.67 10.30
CA ALA A 211 -5.76 -21.25 9.95
C ALA A 211 -4.53 -20.87 9.13
N ALA A 212 -4.67 -19.80 8.33
CA ALA A 212 -3.56 -19.14 7.66
C ALA A 212 -3.67 -17.63 7.86
N PHE A 213 -2.69 -17.09 8.58
CA PHE A 213 -2.61 -15.67 8.87
C PHE A 213 -1.66 -14.99 7.89
N HIS A 214 -2.22 -14.18 7.00
CA HIS A 214 -1.48 -13.45 5.97
C HIS A 214 -0.51 -12.47 6.60
N ILE A 215 0.73 -12.52 6.14
CA ILE A 215 1.84 -11.65 6.51
C ILE A 215 2.08 -10.74 5.29
N PRO A 216 1.72 -9.45 5.40
CA PRO A 216 1.83 -8.53 4.27
C PRO A 216 3.27 -8.41 3.72
N PRO A 217 3.44 -8.17 2.39
CA PRO A 217 4.75 -7.90 1.79
C PRO A 217 5.54 -6.81 2.52
N GLY A 218 6.84 -7.02 2.77
CA GLY A 218 7.68 -6.06 3.50
C GLY A 218 7.50 -6.09 5.03
N THR A 219 6.69 -7.00 5.58
CA THR A 219 6.73 -7.32 7.02
C THR A 219 7.90 -8.23 7.35
N LEU A 220 8.25 -9.16 6.45
CA LEU A 220 9.47 -9.97 6.58
C LEU A 220 10.68 -9.14 6.10
N PRO A 221 11.80 -9.12 6.83
CA PRO A 221 12.98 -8.36 6.43
C PRO A 221 13.58 -8.90 5.14
N ASN A 222 14.23 -8.02 4.37
CA ASN A 222 14.97 -8.34 3.14
C ASN A 222 14.12 -8.99 2.02
N THR A 223 12.80 -9.06 2.15
CA THR A 223 11.93 -9.66 1.13
C THR A 223 10.54 -9.04 1.07
N SER A 224 10.05 -8.85 -0.16
CA SER A 224 8.68 -8.44 -0.43
C SER A 224 7.75 -9.63 -0.77
N ILE A 225 8.18 -10.86 -0.45
CA ILE A 225 7.37 -12.07 -0.67
C ILE A 225 6.17 -12.09 0.30
N SER A 226 4.96 -12.09 -0.26
CA SER A 226 3.72 -12.32 0.49
C SER A 226 3.74 -13.72 1.12
N SER A 227 3.49 -13.79 2.44
CA SER A 227 3.70 -14.99 3.25
C SER A 227 2.53 -15.22 4.20
N TYR A 228 2.51 -16.36 4.87
CA TYR A 228 1.49 -16.73 5.86
C TYR A 228 2.14 -17.39 7.06
N LEU A 229 1.66 -17.08 8.25
CA LEU A 229 1.82 -17.96 9.41
C LEU A 229 0.67 -18.97 9.36
N ILE A 230 0.98 -20.23 9.10
CA ILE A 230 -0.01 -21.31 9.07
C ILE A 230 -0.03 -22.07 10.40
N VAL A 231 -1.22 -22.50 10.77
CA VAL A 231 -1.44 -23.36 11.93
C VAL A 231 -1.85 -24.73 11.45
N ILE A 232 -1.10 -25.74 11.86
CA ILE A 232 -1.30 -27.13 11.49
C ILE A 232 -1.58 -27.95 12.75
N GLY A 233 -2.55 -28.85 12.66
CA GLY A 233 -2.84 -29.86 13.68
C GLY A 233 -3.40 -31.13 13.04
N ARG A 234 -3.89 -32.06 13.87
CA ARG A 234 -4.49 -33.32 13.39
C ARG A 234 -5.99 -33.25 13.16
N LYS A 235 -6.64 -32.17 13.60
CA LYS A 235 -8.08 -31.96 13.43
C LYS A 235 -8.38 -31.38 12.05
N LYS A 236 -9.25 -32.08 11.30
CA LYS A 236 -9.74 -31.61 10.00
C LYS A 236 -10.91 -30.65 10.17
N TYR A 237 -10.88 -29.54 9.44
CA TYR A 237 -11.97 -28.58 9.32
C TYR A 237 -12.43 -28.50 7.85
N GLU A 238 -13.70 -28.19 7.61
CA GLU A 238 -14.23 -27.98 6.25
C GLU A 238 -13.74 -26.67 5.63
N GLU A 239 -13.59 -25.64 6.46
CA GLU A 239 -13.15 -24.31 6.08
C GLU A 239 -11.83 -23.97 6.77
N ILE A 240 -11.00 -23.18 6.09
CA ILE A 240 -9.80 -22.57 6.68
C ILE A 240 -10.15 -21.18 7.19
N PHE A 241 -9.62 -20.81 8.35
CA PHE A 241 -9.73 -19.44 8.86
C PHE A 241 -8.58 -18.58 8.33
N ILE A 242 -8.91 -17.46 7.70
CA ILE A 242 -7.95 -16.53 7.10
C ILE A 242 -8.08 -15.17 7.77
N ALA A 243 -6.97 -14.57 8.19
CA ALA A 243 -6.92 -13.19 8.68
C ALA A 243 -5.57 -12.57 8.31
N GLN A 244 -5.40 -11.26 8.53
CA GLN A 244 -4.14 -10.55 8.23
C GLN A 244 -3.44 -10.12 9.51
N LEU A 245 -2.15 -10.44 9.63
CA LEU A 245 -1.30 -9.94 10.71
C LEU A 245 -0.74 -8.59 10.30
N ASN A 246 -1.42 -7.53 10.69
CA ASN A 246 -0.91 -6.17 10.52
C ASN A 246 -0.48 -5.56 11.85
N MET A 247 -1.31 -5.67 12.89
CA MET A 247 -1.15 -4.95 14.13
C MET A 247 -1.66 -5.71 15.33
N GLU A 248 -0.96 -5.53 16.43
CA GLU A 248 -1.22 -6.17 17.71
C GLU A 248 -2.62 -5.87 18.27
N ALA A 249 -3.14 -4.65 18.07
CA ALA A 249 -4.48 -4.26 18.54
C ALA A 249 -5.61 -5.16 18.03
N ASN A 250 -5.43 -5.83 16.88
CA ASN A 250 -6.43 -6.71 16.29
C ASN A 250 -6.30 -8.17 16.73
N PHE A 251 -5.21 -8.55 17.41
CA PHE A 251 -4.90 -9.95 17.69
C PHE A 251 -5.98 -10.64 18.52
N GLU A 252 -6.44 -10.01 19.60
CA GLU A 252 -7.50 -10.59 20.45
C GLU A 252 -8.80 -10.83 19.67
N THR A 253 -9.16 -9.90 18.76
CA THR A 253 -10.34 -10.06 17.91
C THR A 253 -10.16 -11.21 16.92
N ILE A 254 -9.01 -11.26 16.25
CA ILE A 254 -8.66 -12.33 15.30
C ILE A 254 -8.67 -13.70 16.00
N LEU A 255 -8.01 -13.81 17.16
CA LEU A 255 -7.94 -15.04 17.94
C LEU A 255 -9.32 -15.47 18.45
N THR A 256 -10.15 -14.52 18.88
CA THR A 256 -11.53 -14.80 19.29
C THR A 256 -12.37 -15.32 18.13
N ASN A 257 -12.31 -14.66 16.97
CA ASN A 257 -13.03 -15.06 15.77
C ASN A 257 -12.59 -16.42 15.26
N TRP A 258 -11.28 -16.70 15.29
CA TRP A 258 -10.73 -17.99 14.91
C TRP A 258 -11.20 -19.10 15.85
N LYS A 259 -11.05 -18.93 17.17
CA LYS A 259 -11.51 -19.91 18.19
C LYS A 259 -13.01 -20.21 18.07
N LYS A 260 -13.82 -19.17 17.82
CA LYS A 260 -15.27 -19.31 17.61
C LYS A 260 -15.65 -19.76 16.21
N ARG A 261 -14.70 -19.80 15.27
CA ARG A 261 -14.91 -20.12 13.87
C ARG A 261 -16.02 -19.25 13.26
N VAL A 262 -15.87 -17.94 13.39
CA VAL A 262 -16.79 -16.94 12.79
C VAL A 262 -16.01 -15.93 11.96
N SER A 263 -16.58 -15.52 10.82
CA SER A 263 -15.98 -14.45 10.01
C SER A 263 -16.15 -13.09 10.71
N GLY A 264 -15.11 -12.27 10.69
CA GLY A 264 -15.15 -10.89 11.15
C GLY A 264 -15.91 -9.97 10.19
N LYS A 265 -16.10 -8.71 10.59
CA LYS A 265 -16.77 -7.69 9.75
C LYS A 265 -15.94 -7.31 8.51
N ILE A 266 -14.62 -7.49 8.58
CA ILE A 266 -13.66 -7.21 7.52
C ILE A 266 -12.70 -8.38 7.40
N LEU A 267 -12.16 -8.58 6.19
CA LEU A 267 -11.29 -9.72 5.88
C LEU A 267 -10.08 -9.85 6.82
N SER A 268 -9.47 -8.73 7.22
CA SER A 268 -8.29 -8.73 8.10
C SER A 268 -8.58 -9.25 9.51
N LEU A 269 -9.84 -9.23 9.97
CA LEU A 269 -10.26 -9.73 11.28
C LEU A 269 -10.69 -11.19 11.30
N GLY A 270 -10.69 -11.85 10.13
CA GLY A 270 -11.14 -13.23 10.00
C GLY A 270 -12.13 -13.44 8.87
N HIS A 271 -11.90 -14.47 8.08
CA HIS A 271 -12.80 -14.95 7.06
C HIS A 271 -12.69 -16.46 6.96
N LEU A 272 -13.83 -17.15 6.95
CA LEU A 272 -13.89 -18.58 6.68
C LEU A 272 -14.10 -18.81 5.19
N THR A 273 -13.24 -19.65 4.61
CA THR A 273 -13.34 -20.04 3.21
C THR A 273 -13.00 -21.51 3.02
N LYS A 274 -13.45 -22.11 1.93
CA LYS A 274 -13.13 -23.50 1.62
C LYS A 274 -11.67 -23.62 1.23
N PHE A 275 -10.99 -24.60 1.81
CA PHE A 275 -9.56 -24.82 1.59
C PHE A 275 -9.22 -25.08 0.10
N ASN A 276 -10.08 -25.82 -0.62
CA ASN A 276 -9.86 -26.17 -2.03
C ASN A 276 -10.02 -25.02 -3.02
N THR A 277 -10.68 -23.93 -2.62
CA THR A 277 -10.85 -22.72 -3.44
C THR A 277 -9.91 -21.60 -3.01
N PHE A 278 -9.32 -21.70 -1.82
CA PHE A 278 -8.40 -20.69 -1.32
C PHE A 278 -7.11 -20.67 -2.15
N GLN A 279 -6.69 -19.48 -2.56
CA GLN A 279 -5.42 -19.28 -3.28
C GLN A 279 -4.56 -18.29 -2.53
N THR A 280 -5.03 -17.05 -2.38
CA THR A 280 -4.34 -16.03 -1.62
C THR A 280 -5.34 -15.08 -0.97
N TYR A 281 -4.88 -14.35 0.04
CA TYR A 281 -5.60 -13.29 0.72
C TYR A 281 -6.04 -12.19 -0.25
N GLU A 282 -5.15 -11.77 -1.15
CA GLU A 282 -5.42 -10.72 -2.14
C GLU A 282 -6.53 -11.12 -3.12
N LYS A 283 -6.67 -12.41 -3.43
CA LYS A 283 -7.76 -12.90 -4.28
C LYS A 283 -9.11 -12.79 -3.60
N ILE A 284 -9.20 -13.17 -2.32
CA ILE A 284 -10.42 -12.98 -1.51
C ILE A 284 -10.74 -11.48 -1.41
N GLU A 285 -9.73 -10.64 -1.22
CA GLU A 285 -9.92 -9.19 -1.17
C GLU A 285 -10.53 -8.65 -2.47
N ILE A 286 -10.01 -9.07 -3.64
CA ILE A 286 -10.57 -8.71 -4.94
C ILE A 286 -12.02 -9.18 -5.08
N ASP A 287 -12.31 -10.43 -4.71
CA ASP A 287 -13.66 -11.01 -4.81
C ASP A 287 -14.66 -10.23 -3.92
N LEU A 288 -14.26 -9.87 -2.70
CA LEU A 288 -15.07 -9.03 -1.80
C LEU A 288 -15.25 -7.59 -2.32
N GLU A 289 -14.25 -7.03 -3.01
CA GLU A 289 -14.37 -5.72 -3.66
C GLU A 289 -15.34 -5.75 -4.83
N ILE A 290 -15.26 -6.79 -5.67
CA ILE A 290 -16.21 -7.03 -6.76
C ILE A 290 -17.63 -7.12 -6.19
N ASP A 291 -17.84 -7.92 -5.15
CA ASP A 291 -19.15 -8.06 -4.48
C ASP A 291 -19.70 -6.73 -3.98
N LYS A 292 -18.86 -5.85 -3.45
CA LYS A 292 -19.27 -4.49 -3.02
C LYS A 292 -19.75 -3.64 -4.19
N PHE A 293 -19.01 -3.63 -5.30
CA PHE A 293 -19.43 -2.92 -6.51
C PHE A 293 -20.77 -3.45 -7.00
N VAL A 294 -20.90 -4.77 -7.11
CA VAL A 294 -22.11 -5.45 -7.63
C VAL A 294 -23.33 -5.19 -6.75
N ARG A 295 -23.20 -5.21 -5.42
CA ARG A 295 -24.35 -4.90 -4.53
C ARG A 295 -24.89 -3.48 -4.69
N LYS A 296 -24.07 -2.54 -5.16
CA LYS A 296 -24.44 -1.14 -5.36
C LYS A 296 -24.88 -0.82 -6.79
N SER A 297 -24.56 -1.70 -7.72
CA SER A 297 -24.79 -1.51 -9.13
C SER A 297 -25.81 -2.54 -9.57
N ASN A 298 -26.96 -2.10 -10.09
CA ASN A 298 -28.05 -2.98 -10.50
C ASN A 298 -27.67 -3.75 -11.79
N LEU A 299 -26.61 -4.55 -11.72
CA LEU A 299 -25.94 -5.26 -12.81
C LEU A 299 -26.27 -6.75 -12.73
N GLU A 300 -26.39 -7.38 -13.90
CA GLU A 300 -26.62 -8.81 -13.98
C GLU A 300 -25.29 -9.56 -14.01
N THR A 301 -25.28 -10.76 -13.44
CA THR A 301 -24.13 -11.66 -13.49
C THR A 301 -24.29 -12.59 -14.69
N ILE A 302 -23.31 -12.60 -15.59
CA ILE A 302 -23.27 -13.47 -16.76
C ILE A 302 -21.87 -14.03 -16.96
N GLY A 303 -21.76 -15.33 -17.26
CA GLY A 303 -20.47 -15.94 -17.53
C GLY A 303 -19.89 -15.48 -18.87
N LEU A 304 -18.57 -15.28 -18.96
CA LEU A 304 -17.94 -14.93 -20.25
C LEU A 304 -18.18 -16.02 -21.31
N ASN A 305 -18.24 -17.29 -20.90
CA ASN A 305 -18.61 -18.42 -21.76
C ASN A 305 -19.99 -18.27 -22.42
N GLU A 306 -20.91 -17.52 -21.82
CA GLU A 306 -22.23 -17.25 -22.41
C GLU A 306 -22.22 -16.08 -23.40
N LEU A 307 -21.21 -15.21 -23.32
CA LEU A 307 -21.03 -14.06 -24.22
C LEU A 307 -20.05 -14.36 -25.35
N ALA A 308 -19.11 -15.28 -25.16
CA ALA A 308 -18.07 -15.59 -26.12
C ALA A 308 -18.52 -16.70 -27.09
N LEU A 309 -18.52 -16.39 -28.40
CA LEU A 309 -18.68 -17.37 -29.47
C LEU A 309 -17.40 -18.18 -29.69
N LYS A 310 -16.23 -17.55 -29.52
CA LYS A 310 -14.92 -18.19 -29.69
C LYS A 310 -13.85 -17.46 -28.90
N ILE A 311 -12.85 -18.20 -28.43
CA ILE A 311 -11.62 -17.64 -27.87
C ILE A 311 -10.43 -18.17 -28.66
N ASN A 312 -9.59 -17.26 -29.16
CA ASN A 312 -8.39 -17.61 -29.91
C ASN A 312 -7.14 -17.13 -29.16
N GLN A 313 -6.10 -17.97 -29.17
CA GLN A 313 -4.75 -17.60 -28.78
C GLN A 313 -3.86 -17.55 -30.03
N PHE A 314 -3.03 -16.51 -30.13
CA PHE A 314 -2.13 -16.35 -31.25
C PHE A 314 -0.76 -16.96 -30.95
N LYS A 315 -0.16 -17.60 -31.96
CA LYS A 315 1.27 -17.97 -31.95
C LYS A 315 2.12 -16.73 -32.22
N ILE A 316 3.40 -16.79 -31.84
CA ILE A 316 4.38 -15.68 -31.93
C ILE A 316 4.42 -15.00 -33.30
N ASP A 317 4.26 -15.77 -34.39
CA ASP A 317 4.36 -15.29 -35.78
C ASP A 317 2.99 -15.17 -36.49
N SER A 318 1.88 -15.15 -35.74
CA SER A 318 0.56 -15.00 -36.34
C SER A 318 0.37 -13.55 -36.80
N ALA A 319 -0.36 -13.32 -37.89
CA ALA A 319 -0.89 -11.99 -38.21
C ALA A 319 -2.25 -11.80 -37.53
N PHE A 320 -2.57 -10.57 -37.13
CA PHE A 320 -3.96 -10.25 -36.76
C PHE A 320 -4.84 -10.35 -38.01
N LYS A 321 -6.00 -11.00 -37.85
CA LYS A 321 -7.09 -10.92 -38.81
C LYS A 321 -8.25 -10.27 -38.09
N GLU A 322 -8.87 -9.30 -38.74
CA GLU A 322 -10.02 -8.63 -38.17
C GLU A 322 -11.19 -9.60 -38.11
N THR A 323 -11.68 -9.84 -36.89
CA THR A 323 -12.86 -10.65 -36.64
C THR A 323 -13.95 -9.75 -36.09
N ILE A 324 -15.13 -9.79 -36.73
CA ILE A 324 -16.28 -8.96 -36.35
C ILE A 324 -16.64 -9.17 -34.88
N ASN A 325 -16.93 -8.08 -34.17
CA ASN A 325 -17.36 -8.05 -32.77
C ASN A 325 -16.40 -8.77 -31.81
N SER A 326 -15.10 -8.57 -32.00
CA SER A 326 -14.06 -9.18 -31.14
C SER A 326 -13.41 -8.15 -30.24
N ILE A 327 -12.95 -8.62 -29.07
CA ILE A 327 -12.10 -7.87 -28.15
C ILE A 327 -10.75 -8.57 -27.98
N TYR A 328 -9.72 -7.78 -27.71
CA TYR A 328 -8.34 -8.25 -27.51
C TYR A 328 -7.91 -7.95 -26.09
N ILE A 329 -7.85 -8.99 -25.25
CA ILE A 329 -7.47 -8.89 -23.84
C ILE A 329 -5.98 -9.16 -23.72
N PRO A 330 -5.18 -8.23 -23.14
CA PRO A 330 -3.77 -8.48 -22.87
C PRO A 330 -3.57 -9.69 -21.94
N GLN A 331 -2.64 -10.57 -22.30
CA GLN A 331 -2.29 -11.74 -21.50
C GLN A 331 -1.48 -11.39 -20.26
N TYR A 332 -0.78 -10.25 -20.29
CA TYR A 332 0.13 -9.79 -19.26
C TYR A 332 -0.20 -8.35 -18.86
N GLY A 333 -0.15 -8.08 -17.55
CA GLY A 333 -0.44 -6.76 -17.01
C GLY A 333 -1.92 -6.36 -17.16
N LEU A 334 -2.18 -5.06 -17.02
CA LEU A 334 -3.54 -4.48 -17.02
C LEU A 334 -3.70 -3.39 -18.10
N SER A 335 -2.91 -3.44 -19.18
CA SER A 335 -3.11 -2.55 -20.34
C SER A 335 -4.53 -2.67 -20.88
N ASN A 336 -4.98 -1.67 -21.63
CA ASN A 336 -6.37 -1.59 -22.07
C ASN A 336 -6.76 -2.82 -22.91
N VAL A 337 -7.98 -3.33 -22.67
CA VAL A 337 -8.67 -4.20 -23.60
C VAL A 337 -9.08 -3.37 -24.80
N LEU A 338 -8.85 -3.91 -25.99
CA LEU A 338 -9.04 -3.21 -27.26
C LEU A 338 -10.19 -3.84 -28.03
N SER A 339 -10.95 -3.02 -28.76
CA SER A 339 -12.00 -3.45 -29.70
C SER A 339 -11.63 -3.27 -31.17
N ASP A 340 -10.51 -2.59 -31.43
CA ASP A 340 -9.99 -2.27 -32.76
C ASP A 340 -8.53 -2.77 -32.88
N LEU A 341 -8.16 -3.27 -34.06
CA LEU A 341 -6.81 -3.72 -34.36
C LEU A 341 -5.83 -2.55 -34.53
N ASP A 342 -6.31 -1.39 -34.98
CA ASP A 342 -5.47 -0.20 -35.18
C ASP A 342 -4.87 0.33 -33.86
N ASP A 343 -5.52 0.02 -32.74
CA ASP A 343 -5.05 0.39 -31.39
C ASP A 343 -4.01 -0.59 -30.82
N ILE A 344 -3.74 -1.71 -31.50
CA ILE A 344 -2.81 -2.72 -30.98
C ILE A 344 -1.36 -2.28 -31.14
N LYS A 345 -0.65 -2.20 -30.02
CA LYS A 345 0.77 -1.81 -29.96
C LYS A 345 1.74 -2.97 -29.80
N ASN A 346 1.28 -4.13 -29.32
CA ASN A 346 2.13 -5.28 -29.01
C ASN A 346 1.88 -6.45 -29.97
N LYS A 347 2.78 -7.45 -29.93
CA LYS A 347 2.66 -8.66 -30.77
C LYS A 347 1.38 -9.45 -30.47
N PRO A 348 0.78 -10.13 -31.47
CA PRO A 348 -0.42 -10.97 -31.32
C PRO A 348 -0.36 -11.99 -30.19
N SER A 349 0.81 -12.62 -29.97
CA SER A 349 1.01 -13.58 -28.87
C SER A 349 0.74 -13.02 -27.48
N ASN A 350 0.71 -11.69 -27.33
CA ASN A 350 0.47 -11.03 -26.05
C ASN A 350 -1.02 -10.77 -25.78
N TYR A 351 -1.92 -11.18 -26.68
CA TYR A 351 -3.35 -10.99 -26.54
C TYR A 351 -4.12 -12.32 -26.60
N ILE A 352 -5.31 -12.31 -26.01
CA ILE A 352 -6.35 -13.31 -26.20
C ILE A 352 -7.47 -12.61 -26.96
N GLU A 353 -7.82 -13.13 -28.12
CA GLU A 353 -9.00 -12.67 -28.85
C GLU A 353 -10.23 -13.39 -28.32
N VAL A 354 -11.26 -12.62 -28.00
CA VAL A 354 -12.58 -13.13 -27.63
C VAL A 354 -13.58 -12.59 -28.63
N VAL A 355 -14.15 -13.49 -29.43
CA VAL A 355 -15.21 -13.19 -30.39
C VAL A 355 -16.53 -13.23 -29.63
N LEU A 356 -17.23 -12.09 -29.54
CA LEU A 356 -18.43 -11.94 -28.72
C LEU A 356 -19.71 -12.16 -29.53
N ASP A 357 -20.76 -12.67 -28.90
CA ASP A 357 -22.09 -12.78 -29.49
C ASP A 357 -22.68 -11.37 -29.67
N PRO A 358 -22.82 -10.88 -30.92
CA PRO A 358 -23.33 -9.54 -31.18
C PRO A 358 -24.79 -9.40 -30.74
N LYS A 359 -25.53 -10.48 -30.50
CA LYS A 359 -26.89 -10.42 -29.94
C LYS A 359 -26.91 -10.07 -28.46
N LYS A 360 -25.82 -10.31 -27.71
CA LYS A 360 -25.74 -10.10 -26.26
C LYS A 360 -24.87 -8.91 -25.85
N VAL A 361 -23.80 -8.64 -26.59
CA VAL A 361 -22.88 -7.54 -26.23
C VAL A 361 -22.11 -7.02 -27.45
N SER A 362 -21.84 -5.72 -27.48
CA SER A 362 -20.94 -5.09 -28.45
C SER A 362 -19.49 -5.12 -27.94
N ASN A 363 -18.53 -5.38 -28.84
CA ASN A 363 -17.10 -5.31 -28.55
C ASN A 363 -16.65 -3.96 -27.98
N VAL A 364 -17.17 -2.84 -28.51
CA VAL A 364 -16.86 -1.48 -28.02
C VAL A 364 -17.32 -1.31 -26.57
N TYR A 365 -18.54 -1.74 -26.25
CA TYR A 365 -19.04 -1.71 -24.87
C TYR A 365 -18.16 -2.57 -23.96
N MET A 366 -17.89 -3.82 -24.37
CA MET A 366 -17.16 -4.78 -23.56
C MET A 366 -15.71 -4.36 -23.30
N ALA A 367 -15.02 -3.83 -24.30
CA ALA A 367 -13.65 -3.31 -24.16
C ALA A 367 -13.61 -2.15 -23.15
N ASN A 368 -14.51 -1.17 -23.30
CA ASN A 368 -14.62 -0.04 -22.36
C ASN A 368 -15.00 -0.49 -20.94
N TRP A 369 -15.90 -1.46 -20.80
CA TRP A 369 -16.26 -2.00 -19.51
C TRP A 369 -15.08 -2.71 -18.83
N PHE A 370 -14.30 -3.52 -19.54
CA PHE A 370 -13.09 -4.15 -18.98
C PHE A 370 -12.03 -3.13 -18.54
N ASN A 371 -12.04 -1.94 -19.15
CA ASN A 371 -11.16 -0.83 -18.81
C ASN A 371 -11.73 0.06 -17.68
N SER A 372 -12.99 -0.15 -17.27
CA SER A 372 -13.57 0.49 -16.09
C SER A 372 -12.96 -0.06 -14.80
N GLN A 373 -13.21 0.61 -13.68
CA GLN A 373 -12.72 0.16 -12.38
C GLN A 373 -13.15 -1.27 -12.01
N LEU A 374 -14.45 -1.57 -12.15
CA LEU A 374 -14.97 -2.92 -11.90
C LEU A 374 -14.39 -3.94 -12.89
N GLY A 375 -14.29 -3.57 -14.17
CA GLY A 375 -13.67 -4.41 -15.19
C GLY A 375 -12.22 -4.75 -14.87
N VAL A 376 -11.42 -3.79 -14.38
CA VAL A 376 -10.04 -4.00 -13.94
C VAL A 376 -9.97 -4.96 -12.75
N LEU A 377 -10.87 -4.83 -11.75
CA LEU A 377 -10.93 -5.78 -10.62
C LEU A 377 -11.26 -7.20 -11.08
N VAL A 378 -12.25 -7.34 -11.96
CA VAL A 378 -12.61 -8.63 -12.56
C VAL A 378 -11.42 -9.21 -13.32
N ARG A 379 -10.68 -8.39 -14.10
CA ARG A 379 -9.44 -8.84 -14.76
C ARG A 379 -8.39 -9.35 -13.78
N LYS A 380 -8.19 -8.68 -12.65
CA LYS A 380 -7.26 -9.14 -11.60
C LYS A 380 -7.68 -10.50 -11.01
N SER A 381 -8.98 -10.77 -10.85
CA SER A 381 -9.49 -12.01 -10.22
C SER A 381 -9.10 -13.30 -10.97
N PHE A 382 -8.99 -13.24 -12.29
CA PHE A 382 -8.67 -14.39 -13.15
C PHE A 382 -7.22 -14.44 -13.65
N MET A 383 -6.38 -13.51 -13.22
CA MET A 383 -4.94 -13.55 -13.46
C MET A 383 -4.27 -14.48 -12.44
N ASN A 384 -3.47 -15.45 -12.91
CA ASN A 384 -2.83 -16.47 -12.07
C ASN A 384 -1.30 -16.46 -12.22
N GLY A 385 -0.60 -17.06 -11.24
CA GLY A 385 0.84 -17.33 -11.29
C GLY A 385 1.73 -16.34 -10.53
N GLY A 386 3.03 -16.66 -10.46
CA GLY A 386 4.07 -15.77 -9.95
C GLY A 386 4.35 -14.61 -10.91
N THR A 387 5.10 -13.60 -10.47
CA THR A 387 5.36 -12.38 -11.26
C THR A 387 6.17 -12.68 -12.53
N PRO A 388 5.71 -12.28 -13.74
CA PRO A 388 4.45 -11.58 -14.04
C PRO A 388 3.24 -12.53 -14.13
N GLN A 389 2.12 -12.12 -13.52
CA GLN A 389 0.85 -12.86 -13.61
C GLN A 389 0.34 -12.89 -15.05
N ARG A 390 -0.25 -14.03 -15.42
CA ARG A 390 -0.78 -14.28 -16.77
C ARG A 390 -2.27 -14.61 -16.71
N VAL A 391 -3.02 -14.11 -17.68
CA VAL A 391 -4.41 -14.53 -17.90
C VAL A 391 -4.41 -15.97 -18.41
N MET A 392 -5.05 -16.88 -17.66
CA MET A 392 -5.26 -18.26 -18.09
C MET A 392 -6.63 -18.37 -18.78
N THR A 393 -6.68 -18.93 -20.00
CA THR A 393 -7.94 -19.02 -20.76
C THR A 393 -9.05 -19.77 -20.03
N ASN A 394 -8.73 -20.82 -19.28
CA ASN A 394 -9.73 -21.54 -18.49
C ASN A 394 -10.34 -20.65 -17.40
N SER A 395 -9.52 -19.84 -16.72
CA SER A 395 -9.98 -18.91 -15.71
C SER A 395 -10.79 -17.77 -16.31
N LEU A 396 -10.39 -17.28 -17.48
CA LEU A 396 -11.13 -16.27 -18.25
C LEU A 396 -12.53 -16.78 -18.64
N LEU A 397 -12.66 -18.03 -19.11
CA LEU A 397 -13.94 -18.64 -19.49
C LEU A 397 -14.88 -18.83 -18.30
N SER A 398 -14.35 -19.19 -17.13
CA SER A 398 -15.14 -19.39 -15.90
C SER A 398 -15.41 -18.09 -15.14
N THR A 399 -15.03 -16.94 -15.69
CA THR A 399 -15.20 -15.65 -15.02
C THR A 399 -16.63 -15.15 -15.16
N ASN A 400 -17.19 -14.71 -14.02
CA ASN A 400 -18.43 -13.96 -13.98
C ASN A 400 -18.18 -12.49 -14.35
N LEU A 401 -19.00 -11.98 -15.25
CA LEU A 401 -19.02 -10.58 -15.66
C LEU A 401 -20.27 -9.91 -15.09
N TYR A 402 -20.16 -8.62 -14.82
CA TYR A 402 -21.22 -7.84 -14.20
C TYR A 402 -21.58 -6.68 -15.13
N ILE A 403 -22.53 -6.92 -16.03
CA ILE A 403 -22.92 -5.98 -17.08
C ILE A 403 -24.45 -5.81 -17.07
N PRO A 404 -24.99 -4.66 -17.50
CA PRO A 404 -26.42 -4.49 -17.64
C PRO A 404 -26.93 -5.28 -18.87
N PRO A 405 -28.24 -5.59 -18.94
CA PRO A 405 -28.87 -6.13 -20.14
C PRO A 405 -28.58 -5.31 -21.39
N LYS A 406 -28.56 -5.97 -22.55
CA LYS A 406 -28.20 -5.33 -23.82
C LYS A 406 -29.21 -4.27 -24.24
N GLU A 407 -30.50 -4.48 -23.99
CA GLU A 407 -31.59 -3.92 -24.79
C GLU A 407 -31.74 -2.38 -24.73
N ARG A 408 -31.00 -1.65 -23.88
CA ARG A 408 -30.93 -0.17 -23.94
C ARG A 408 -29.69 0.46 -23.30
N VAL A 409 -29.25 -0.07 -22.16
CA VAL A 409 -28.22 0.58 -21.34
C VAL A 409 -26.86 0.55 -22.05
N GLN A 410 -26.47 -0.61 -22.58
CA GLN A 410 -25.19 -0.75 -23.28
C GLN A 410 -25.11 0.14 -24.53
N GLU A 411 -26.15 0.12 -25.37
CA GLU A 411 -26.20 0.95 -26.59
C GLU A 411 -26.16 2.44 -26.26
N ASN A 412 -26.88 2.87 -25.22
CA ASN A 412 -26.85 4.27 -24.77
C ASN A 412 -25.46 4.65 -24.24
N ALA A 413 -24.79 3.78 -23.49
CA ALA A 413 -23.44 4.04 -23.03
C ALA A 413 -22.47 4.24 -24.21
N VAL A 414 -22.55 3.39 -25.25
CA VAL A 414 -21.75 3.53 -26.48
C VAL A 414 -22.11 4.82 -27.23
N LYS A 415 -23.39 5.18 -27.34
CA LYS A 415 -23.82 6.44 -27.98
C LYS A 415 -23.31 7.68 -27.23
N ILE A 416 -23.36 7.66 -25.90
CA ILE A 416 -22.83 8.73 -25.06
C ILE A 416 -21.31 8.82 -25.24
N GLN A 417 -20.60 7.69 -25.25
CA GLN A 417 -19.17 7.66 -25.53
C GLN A 417 -18.83 8.26 -26.90
N ALA A 418 -19.55 7.88 -27.95
CA ALA A 418 -19.39 8.46 -29.28
C ALA A 418 -19.67 9.97 -29.29
N ARG A 419 -20.63 10.45 -28.49
CA ARG A 419 -20.89 11.89 -28.32
C ARG A 419 -19.73 12.59 -27.60
N ILE A 420 -19.15 11.97 -26.57
CA ILE A 420 -17.95 12.48 -25.89
C ILE A 420 -16.79 12.58 -26.88
N ASP A 421 -16.57 11.57 -27.71
CA ASP A 421 -15.49 11.56 -28.69
C ASP A 421 -15.73 12.58 -29.82
N SER A 422 -16.98 12.78 -30.24
CA SER A 422 -17.36 13.86 -31.16
C SER A 422 -17.05 15.23 -30.57
N LEU A 423 -17.37 15.48 -29.30
CA LEU A 423 -17.05 16.74 -28.62
C LEU A 423 -15.53 16.94 -28.50
N ARG A 424 -14.75 15.87 -28.25
CA ARG A 424 -13.28 15.91 -28.26
C ARG A 424 -12.73 16.31 -29.63
N THR A 425 -13.27 15.73 -30.71
CA THR A 425 -12.87 16.10 -32.08
C THR A 425 -13.24 17.54 -32.41
N GLU A 426 -14.42 18.00 -31.97
CA GLU A 426 -14.83 19.40 -32.14
C GLU A 426 -13.90 20.36 -31.40
N LEU A 427 -13.55 20.06 -30.14
CA LEU A 427 -12.56 20.82 -29.38
C LEU A 427 -11.20 20.84 -30.08
N LYS A 428 -10.73 19.70 -30.60
CA LYS A 428 -9.48 19.61 -31.35
C LYS A 428 -9.52 20.42 -32.65
N SER A 429 -10.68 20.49 -33.32
CA SER A 429 -10.89 21.33 -34.49
C SER A 429 -10.88 22.81 -34.15
N LEU A 430 -11.53 23.22 -33.05
CA LEU A 430 -11.48 24.59 -32.55
C LEU A 430 -10.04 25.01 -32.19
N GLU A 431 -9.29 24.11 -31.56
CA GLU A 431 -7.87 24.29 -31.28
C GLU A 431 -7.06 24.49 -32.58
N GLY A 432 -7.24 23.61 -33.58
CA GLY A 432 -6.59 23.76 -34.88
C GLY A 432 -6.89 25.11 -35.54
N ARG A 433 -8.17 25.50 -35.60
CA ARG A 433 -8.61 26.79 -36.17
C ARG A 433 -8.04 28.00 -35.44
N LEU A 434 -7.90 27.92 -34.11
CA LEU A 434 -7.31 29.00 -33.31
C LEU A 434 -5.86 29.25 -33.72
N TRP A 435 -5.10 28.17 -33.92
CA TRP A 435 -3.68 28.26 -34.25
C TRP A 435 -3.42 28.48 -35.74
N GLU A 436 -4.35 28.07 -36.61
CA GLU A 436 -4.35 28.45 -38.03
C GLU A 436 -4.63 29.95 -38.23
N ASN A 437 -5.54 30.53 -37.43
CA ASN A 437 -5.84 31.96 -37.48
C ASN A 437 -6.26 32.54 -36.10
N PRO A 438 -5.30 33.07 -35.34
CA PRO A 438 -5.55 33.66 -34.02
C PRO A 438 -6.54 34.83 -34.01
N ASN A 439 -6.80 35.48 -35.15
CA ASN A 439 -7.80 36.56 -35.24
C ASN A 439 -9.25 36.05 -35.10
N LEU A 440 -9.48 34.74 -35.15
CA LEU A 440 -10.80 34.13 -34.91
C LEU A 440 -11.13 33.94 -33.41
N HIS A 441 -10.29 34.43 -32.50
CA HIS A 441 -10.43 34.24 -31.05
C HIS A 441 -11.84 34.55 -30.50
N ASP A 442 -12.51 35.60 -30.97
CA ASP A 442 -13.87 35.95 -30.53
C ASP A 442 -14.95 34.95 -30.98
N ASN A 443 -14.79 34.37 -32.17
CA ASN A 443 -15.71 33.35 -32.71
C ASN A 443 -15.48 32.00 -32.00
N ILE A 444 -14.22 31.64 -31.79
CA ILE A 444 -13.81 30.42 -31.11
C ILE A 444 -14.22 30.48 -29.63
N SER A 445 -14.05 31.63 -28.97
CA SER A 445 -14.50 31.86 -27.59
C SER A 445 -16.01 31.69 -27.43
N ARG A 446 -16.82 32.21 -28.38
CA ARG A 446 -18.28 31.98 -28.39
C ARG A 446 -18.65 30.51 -28.58
N SER A 447 -17.96 29.81 -29.48
CA SER A 447 -18.18 28.37 -29.73
C SER A 447 -17.80 27.52 -28.51
N LEU A 448 -16.72 27.87 -27.81
CA LEU A 448 -16.31 27.25 -26.55
C LEU A 448 -17.34 27.46 -25.44
N ARG A 449 -17.92 28.67 -25.32
CA ARG A 449 -18.98 28.94 -24.33
C ARG A 449 -20.26 28.18 -24.58
N SER A 450 -20.61 27.89 -25.84
CA SER A 450 -21.76 27.02 -26.14
C SER A 450 -21.50 25.54 -25.79
N LEU A 451 -20.23 25.12 -25.74
CA LEU A 451 -19.82 23.77 -25.36
C LEU A 451 -19.63 23.61 -23.85
N ASN A 452 -19.31 24.70 -23.13
CA ASN A 452 -18.94 24.71 -21.73
C ASN A 452 -20.00 25.43 -20.88
N ARG A 453 -20.69 24.72 -19.97
CA ARG A 453 -21.48 25.38 -18.92
C ARG A 453 -20.54 25.74 -17.77
N ASP A 454 -20.46 27.02 -17.41
CA ASP A 454 -19.57 27.55 -16.34
C ASP A 454 -19.77 26.90 -14.95
N GLU A 455 -20.81 26.08 -14.78
CA GLU A 455 -21.10 25.26 -13.58
C GLU A 455 -19.94 24.33 -13.17
N GLY A 456 -19.01 23.99 -14.07
CA GLY A 456 -17.95 23.02 -13.79
C GLY A 456 -16.88 23.47 -12.79
N MET A 457 -16.54 24.77 -12.69
CA MET A 457 -15.47 25.24 -11.79
C MET A 457 -15.90 25.17 -10.32
N GLU A 458 -17.11 25.67 -10.02
CA GLU A 458 -17.65 25.64 -8.66
C GLU A 458 -17.83 24.20 -8.17
N GLN A 459 -18.38 23.32 -9.02
CA GLN A 459 -18.52 21.90 -8.70
C GLN A 459 -17.18 21.23 -8.42
N TRP A 460 -16.14 21.57 -9.19
CA TRP A 460 -14.79 21.06 -8.94
C TRP A 460 -14.23 21.56 -7.60
N ILE A 461 -14.36 22.85 -7.29
CA ILE A 461 -13.90 23.42 -6.01
C ILE A 461 -14.58 22.73 -4.83
N GLU A 462 -15.88 22.45 -4.91
CA GLU A 462 -16.63 21.76 -3.84
C GLU A 462 -16.19 20.30 -3.61
N ARG A 463 -15.48 19.69 -4.56
CA ARG A 463 -14.93 18.33 -4.44
C ARG A 463 -13.52 18.29 -3.84
N LEU A 464 -12.84 19.43 -3.73
CA LEU A 464 -11.49 19.50 -3.17
C LEU A 464 -11.50 19.48 -1.63
N PRO A 465 -10.40 19.06 -0.98
CA PRO A 465 -10.22 19.24 0.46
C PRO A 465 -10.32 20.72 0.84
N PHE A 466 -10.98 21.02 1.97
CA PHE A 466 -11.19 22.38 2.46
C PHE A 466 -9.94 23.28 2.50
N PRO A 467 -8.73 22.78 2.86
CA PRO A 467 -7.50 23.58 2.82
C PRO A 467 -7.18 24.19 1.45
N LEU A 468 -7.57 23.54 0.36
CA LEU A 468 -7.35 24.00 -1.01
C LEU A 468 -8.59 24.71 -1.57
N ALA A 469 -9.77 24.14 -1.31
CA ALA A 469 -11.05 24.66 -1.79
C ALA A 469 -11.33 26.08 -1.28
N SER A 470 -11.01 26.37 -0.01
CA SER A 470 -11.24 27.69 0.60
C SER A 470 -10.46 28.81 -0.09
N ILE A 471 -9.22 28.55 -0.53
CA ILE A 471 -8.39 29.51 -1.27
C ILE A 471 -8.98 29.75 -2.67
N LEU A 472 -9.34 28.68 -3.39
CA LEU A 472 -9.93 28.81 -4.73
C LEU A 472 -11.31 29.45 -4.71
N TRP A 473 -12.11 29.19 -3.68
CA TRP A 473 -13.40 29.85 -3.50
C TRP A 473 -13.23 31.36 -3.34
N LYS A 474 -12.28 31.78 -2.50
CA LYS A 474 -11.96 33.19 -2.33
C LYS A 474 -11.45 33.83 -3.63
N TYR A 475 -10.61 33.12 -4.38
CA TYR A 475 -10.19 33.53 -5.71
C TYR A 475 -11.37 33.71 -6.68
N HIS A 476 -12.32 32.78 -6.65
CA HIS A 476 -13.50 32.80 -7.51
C HIS A 476 -14.42 33.98 -7.18
N ALA A 477 -14.66 34.23 -5.88
CA ALA A 477 -15.54 35.29 -5.38
C ALA A 477 -14.97 36.71 -5.53
N THR A 478 -13.64 36.86 -5.46
CA THR A 478 -12.98 38.17 -5.57
C THR A 478 -13.07 38.73 -7.00
N LYS A 479 -13.32 40.04 -7.17
CA LYS A 479 -13.33 40.70 -8.50
C LYS A 479 -12.01 41.41 -8.83
N ASN A 480 -11.25 41.83 -7.82
CA ASN A 480 -9.98 42.53 -7.99
C ASN A 480 -8.92 41.59 -8.58
N GLN A 481 -8.33 41.98 -9.72
CA GLN A 481 -7.36 41.16 -10.44
C GLN A 481 -6.04 40.97 -9.67
N LYS A 482 -5.62 41.98 -8.89
CA LYS A 482 -4.41 41.89 -8.06
C LYS A 482 -4.61 40.84 -6.98
N ASP A 483 -5.71 40.90 -6.27
CA ASP A 483 -6.05 39.95 -5.21
C ASP A 483 -6.24 38.53 -5.76
N LYS A 484 -6.87 38.39 -6.94
CA LYS A 484 -6.94 37.11 -7.66
C LYS A 484 -5.57 36.49 -7.93
N LYS A 485 -4.63 37.31 -8.44
CA LYS A 485 -3.26 36.87 -8.72
C LYS A 485 -2.57 36.37 -7.45
N GLU A 486 -2.71 37.11 -6.36
CA GLU A 486 -2.15 36.77 -5.05
C GLU A 486 -2.74 35.45 -4.51
N LEU A 487 -4.06 35.29 -4.56
CA LEU A 487 -4.76 34.08 -4.12
C LEU A 487 -4.36 32.85 -4.94
N LEU A 488 -4.12 32.99 -6.25
CA LEU A 488 -3.61 31.88 -7.05
C LEU A 488 -2.19 31.48 -6.67
N LEU A 489 -1.30 32.45 -6.38
CA LEU A 489 0.03 32.12 -5.87
C LEU A 489 -0.04 31.35 -4.54
N TYR A 490 -0.92 31.77 -3.63
CA TYR A 490 -1.16 31.05 -2.38
C TYR A 490 -1.77 29.66 -2.60
N PHE A 491 -2.68 29.51 -3.57
CA PHE A 491 -3.22 28.20 -3.92
C PHE A 491 -2.11 27.24 -4.38
N PHE A 492 -1.21 27.67 -5.26
CA PHE A 492 -0.11 26.81 -5.71
C PHE A 492 0.87 26.48 -4.59
N GLU A 493 1.14 27.41 -3.67
CA GLU A 493 1.96 27.17 -2.49
C GLU A 493 1.32 26.13 -1.56
N ALA A 494 0.03 26.30 -1.25
CA ALA A 494 -0.76 25.35 -0.47
C ALA A 494 -0.85 23.97 -1.14
N LEU A 495 -0.99 23.91 -2.47
CA LEU A 495 -1.01 22.66 -3.23
C LEU A 495 0.33 21.93 -3.17
N ALA A 496 1.46 22.64 -3.28
CA ALA A 496 2.78 22.04 -3.13
C ALA A 496 2.97 21.44 -1.73
N GLN A 497 2.57 22.17 -0.70
CA GLN A 497 2.65 21.68 0.67
C GLN A 497 1.71 20.50 0.91
N PHE A 498 0.44 20.58 0.49
CA PHE A 498 -0.53 19.48 0.60
C PHE A 498 -0.02 18.20 -0.09
N SER A 499 0.47 18.33 -1.33
CA SER A 499 1.01 17.20 -2.10
C SER A 499 2.21 16.56 -1.38
N THR A 500 3.09 17.38 -0.84
CA THR A 500 4.31 16.90 -0.15
C THR A 500 3.98 16.25 1.19
N VAL A 501 3.08 16.85 1.97
CA VAL A 501 2.61 16.32 3.25
C VAL A 501 1.88 14.99 3.05
N LEU A 502 1.08 14.85 1.99
CA LEU A 502 0.46 13.57 1.63
C LEU A 502 1.52 12.47 1.43
N LEU A 503 2.58 12.76 0.66
CA LEU A 503 3.66 11.80 0.42
C LEU A 503 4.43 11.50 1.72
N LEU A 504 4.87 12.53 2.46
CA LEU A 504 5.59 12.35 3.72
C LEU A 504 4.79 11.52 4.74
N SER A 505 3.48 11.77 4.82
CA SER A 505 2.57 11.03 5.70
C SER A 505 2.52 9.54 5.34
N ALA A 506 2.58 9.20 4.05
CA ALA A 506 2.65 7.81 3.62
C ALA A 506 4.00 7.17 3.97
N TYR A 507 5.12 7.87 3.73
CA TYR A 507 6.45 7.38 4.12
C TYR A 507 6.61 7.19 5.64
N ASN A 508 5.98 8.05 6.44
CA ASN A 508 5.93 7.91 7.90
C ASN A 508 5.19 6.64 8.39
N ASN A 509 4.51 5.89 7.50
CA ASN A 509 3.91 4.60 7.86
C ASN A 509 4.82 3.40 7.54
N ASP A 510 6.05 3.61 7.08
CA ASP A 510 6.99 2.55 6.72
C ASP A 510 8.44 3.00 7.03
N ASP A 511 8.86 2.78 8.27
CA ASP A 511 10.14 3.25 8.82
C ASP A 511 11.35 2.77 8.03
N GLU A 512 11.33 1.54 7.50
CA GLU A 512 12.44 1.01 6.69
C GLU A 512 12.59 1.81 5.38
N LEU A 513 11.48 2.14 4.71
CA LEU A 513 11.52 2.98 3.51
C LEU A 513 11.81 4.44 3.85
N LEU A 514 11.29 4.95 4.96
CA LEU A 514 11.61 6.29 5.42
C LEU A 514 13.13 6.40 5.62
N ASN A 515 13.73 5.54 6.45
CA ASN A 515 15.16 5.54 6.74
C ASN A 515 16.02 5.36 5.49
N LYS A 516 15.65 4.44 4.59
CA LYS A 516 16.36 4.25 3.32
C LYS A 516 16.34 5.49 2.45
N GLU A 517 15.25 6.24 2.46
CA GLU A 517 15.05 7.37 1.56
C GLU A 517 15.43 8.72 2.21
N ASN A 518 15.61 8.75 3.53
CA ASN A 518 16.02 9.92 4.34
C ASN A 518 17.40 10.44 3.96
N SER A 519 18.36 9.56 3.63
CA SER A 519 19.74 9.95 3.29
C SER A 519 19.86 10.95 2.12
N ASP A 520 18.82 11.04 1.27
CA ASP A 520 18.79 11.96 0.12
C ASP A 520 18.00 13.25 0.37
N LEU A 521 17.21 13.33 1.44
CA LEU A 521 16.28 14.41 1.70
C LEU A 521 16.93 15.46 2.61
N ASN A 522 17.08 16.67 2.10
CA ASN A 522 17.71 17.76 2.87
C ASN A 522 16.72 18.36 3.89
N ILE A 523 16.98 18.10 5.17
CA ILE A 523 16.12 18.44 6.32
C ILE A 523 16.13 19.93 6.64
N ASP A 524 17.23 20.63 6.36
CA ASP A 524 17.31 22.09 6.53
C ASP A 524 16.19 22.81 5.76
N LYS A 525 15.74 22.20 4.65
CA LYS A 525 14.62 22.70 3.85
C LYS A 525 13.26 22.58 4.55
N ILE A 526 13.09 21.67 5.51
CA ILE A 526 11.87 21.55 6.32
C ILE A 526 11.89 22.58 7.45
N ILE A 527 13.03 22.76 8.12
CA ILE A 527 13.18 23.75 9.20
C ILE A 527 12.82 25.16 8.71
N TYR A 528 13.32 25.55 7.53
CA TYR A 528 12.97 26.80 6.85
C TYR A 528 12.21 26.51 5.54
N SER A 529 10.96 26.08 5.67
CA SER A 529 10.15 25.70 4.52
C SER A 529 9.74 26.90 3.68
N THR A 530 10.16 26.89 2.42
CA THR A 530 9.69 27.82 1.39
C THR A 530 8.83 27.08 0.38
N PHE A 531 8.12 27.83 -0.48
CA PHE A 531 7.43 27.24 -1.64
C PHE A 531 8.36 26.33 -2.46
N GLY A 532 9.62 26.73 -2.66
CA GLY A 532 10.62 25.92 -3.36
C GLY A 532 11.05 24.67 -2.59
N SER A 533 11.14 24.75 -1.26
CA SER A 533 11.47 23.62 -0.38
C SER A 533 10.44 22.50 -0.53
N TRP A 534 9.14 22.85 -0.42
CA TRP A 534 8.05 21.89 -0.57
C TRP A 534 8.06 21.21 -1.95
N ILE A 535 8.19 21.98 -3.03
CA ILE A 535 8.26 21.41 -4.38
C ILE A 535 9.42 20.43 -4.52
N ASN A 536 10.60 20.77 -3.99
CA ASN A 536 11.78 19.92 -4.12
C ASN A 536 11.63 18.59 -3.37
N ILE A 537 11.14 18.63 -2.13
CA ILE A 537 10.90 17.41 -1.33
C ILE A 537 9.82 16.56 -2.01
N GLY A 538 8.69 17.18 -2.38
CA GLY A 538 7.60 16.49 -3.05
C GLY A 538 8.04 15.84 -4.36
N GLU A 539 8.84 16.52 -5.20
CA GLU A 539 9.30 15.97 -6.49
C GLU A 539 10.23 14.76 -6.32
N GLN A 540 11.10 14.79 -5.30
CA GLN A 540 11.96 13.67 -4.95
C GLN A 540 11.16 12.46 -4.47
N LEU A 541 10.23 12.68 -3.52
CA LEU A 541 9.34 11.63 -3.02
C LEU A 541 8.48 11.07 -4.16
N ALA A 542 7.88 11.92 -4.99
CA ALA A 542 7.08 11.48 -6.14
C ALA A 542 7.90 10.60 -7.12
N LYS A 543 9.18 10.94 -7.35
CA LYS A 543 10.07 10.10 -8.17
C LYS A 543 10.31 8.73 -7.55
N LYS A 544 10.52 8.67 -6.23
CA LYS A 544 10.72 7.43 -5.48
C LYS A 544 9.43 6.60 -5.47
N THR A 545 8.28 7.21 -5.17
CA THR A 545 6.96 6.55 -5.20
C THR A 545 6.62 5.98 -6.57
N ARG A 546 6.88 6.71 -7.68
CA ARG A 546 6.69 6.17 -9.05
C ARG A 546 7.52 4.91 -9.31
N ARG A 547 8.73 4.81 -8.74
CA ARG A 547 9.57 3.60 -8.85
C ARG A 547 8.95 2.43 -8.08
N LEU A 548 8.51 2.66 -6.84
CA LEU A 548 7.81 1.66 -6.04
C LEU A 548 6.54 1.16 -6.74
N MET A 549 5.77 2.07 -7.34
CA MET A 549 4.55 1.74 -8.09
C MET A 549 4.80 0.97 -9.40
N SER A 550 6.03 0.95 -9.90
CA SER A 550 6.42 0.24 -11.12
C SER A 550 6.76 -1.24 -10.89
N ASP A 551 7.26 -1.60 -9.70
CA ASP A 551 7.44 -3.00 -9.30
C ASP A 551 6.16 -3.52 -8.61
N LYS A 552 5.78 -4.77 -8.88
CA LYS A 552 4.49 -5.29 -8.40
C LYS A 552 4.48 -5.54 -6.89
N ASN A 553 5.56 -6.05 -6.31
CA ASN A 553 5.61 -6.33 -4.88
C ASN A 553 5.73 -5.02 -4.10
N ASP A 554 6.55 -4.09 -4.61
CA ASP A 554 6.69 -2.76 -4.02
C ASP A 554 5.43 -1.92 -4.20
N LYS A 555 4.63 -2.15 -5.26
CA LYS A 555 3.33 -1.50 -5.43
C LYS A 555 2.35 -1.86 -4.30
N VAL A 556 2.32 -3.12 -3.86
CA VAL A 556 1.47 -3.52 -2.72
C VAL A 556 1.92 -2.83 -1.44
N ARG A 557 3.24 -2.80 -1.20
CA ARG A 557 3.84 -2.06 -0.08
C ARG A 557 3.50 -0.57 -0.15
N CYS A 558 3.60 0.03 -1.34
CA CYS A 558 3.30 1.44 -1.58
C CYS A 558 1.83 1.76 -1.28
N LEU A 559 0.87 1.00 -1.83
CA LEU A 559 -0.56 1.19 -1.51
C LEU A 559 -0.84 1.13 0.00
N ARG A 560 -0.17 0.22 0.71
CA ARG A 560 -0.27 0.09 2.18
C ARG A 560 0.28 1.30 2.93
N MET A 561 1.39 1.89 2.49
CA MET A 561 1.95 3.12 3.09
C MET A 561 0.93 4.27 3.05
N PHE A 562 0.19 4.37 1.95
CA PHE A 562 -0.89 5.35 1.77
C PHE A 562 -2.19 4.94 2.46
N LYS A 563 -2.31 3.74 3.03
CA LYS A 563 -3.56 3.19 3.56
C LYS A 563 -4.68 3.21 2.51
N HIS A 564 -4.33 2.95 1.25
CA HIS A 564 -5.24 2.99 0.10
C HIS A 564 -5.26 1.65 -0.63
N LYS A 565 -6.37 1.37 -1.30
CA LYS A 565 -6.58 0.21 -2.18
C LYS A 565 -6.40 0.59 -3.65
N ARG A 566 -6.74 1.83 -4.00
CA ARG A 566 -6.61 2.38 -5.36
C ARG A 566 -5.34 3.20 -5.52
N SER A 567 -4.79 3.20 -6.73
CA SER A 567 -3.60 4.00 -7.08
C SER A 567 -3.92 5.38 -7.62
N ASN A 568 -5.15 5.70 -8.01
CA ASN A 568 -5.50 6.94 -8.73
C ASN A 568 -5.02 8.21 -8.02
N LEU A 569 -5.21 8.33 -6.70
CA LEU A 569 -4.68 9.49 -5.95
C LEU A 569 -3.15 9.55 -5.99
N ILE A 570 -2.49 8.41 -5.80
CA ILE A 570 -1.02 8.30 -5.83
C ILE A 570 -0.51 8.67 -7.23
N ASP A 571 -1.15 8.17 -8.28
CA ASP A 571 -0.79 8.41 -9.67
C ASP A 571 -0.88 9.91 -10.01
N VAL A 572 -1.92 10.61 -9.52
CA VAL A 572 -2.10 12.06 -9.69
C VAL A 572 -1.02 12.86 -8.96
N PHE A 573 -0.86 12.65 -7.65
CA PHE A 573 0.06 13.44 -6.82
C PHE A 573 1.53 13.07 -7.02
N THR A 574 1.80 11.99 -7.75
CA THR A 574 3.13 11.64 -8.21
C THR A 574 3.33 11.92 -9.70
N ASP A 575 2.37 12.50 -10.45
CA ASP A 575 2.61 12.83 -11.87
C ASP A 575 3.69 13.93 -11.98
N LYS A 576 4.64 13.80 -12.90
CA LYS A 576 5.65 14.84 -13.15
C LYS A 576 5.00 16.18 -13.51
N LYS A 577 3.86 16.17 -14.20
CA LYS A 577 3.16 17.37 -14.67
C LYS A 577 2.75 18.29 -13.53
N ILE A 578 2.34 17.77 -12.36
CA ILE A 578 1.98 18.60 -11.20
C ILE A 578 3.19 19.45 -10.76
N TYR A 579 4.38 18.83 -10.67
CA TYR A 579 5.61 19.51 -10.28
C TYR A 579 6.16 20.45 -11.34
N HIS A 580 5.86 20.22 -12.63
CA HIS A 580 6.19 21.18 -13.69
C HIS A 580 5.38 22.48 -13.52
N VAL A 581 4.08 22.36 -13.26
CA VAL A 581 3.21 23.52 -13.00
C VAL A 581 3.68 24.26 -11.74
N LEU A 582 3.89 23.54 -10.64
CA LEU A 582 4.34 24.13 -9.37
C LEU A 582 5.70 24.85 -9.51
N ASN A 583 6.66 24.26 -10.22
CA ASN A 583 7.95 24.91 -10.49
C ASN A 583 7.80 26.19 -11.32
N ARG A 584 6.91 26.20 -12.32
CA ARG A 584 6.64 27.37 -13.15
C ARG A 584 5.97 28.50 -12.35
N THR A 585 4.98 28.18 -11.52
CA THR A 585 4.31 29.16 -10.66
C THR A 585 5.25 29.68 -9.55
N LYS A 586 6.19 28.86 -9.08
CA LYS A 586 7.27 29.29 -8.20
C LYS A 586 8.21 30.28 -8.90
N GLN A 587 8.60 30.02 -10.14
CA GLN A 587 9.41 30.95 -10.94
C GLN A 587 8.67 32.29 -11.10
N TYR A 588 7.40 32.25 -11.48
CA TYR A 588 6.54 33.44 -11.52
C TYR A 588 6.54 34.23 -10.21
N ARG A 589 6.33 33.56 -9.07
CA ARG A 589 6.39 34.21 -7.76
C ARG A 589 7.74 34.86 -7.48
N ASN A 590 8.83 34.16 -7.77
CA ASN A 590 10.19 34.66 -7.55
C ASN A 590 10.52 35.85 -8.45
N ASP A 591 10.17 35.77 -9.74
CA ASP A 591 10.41 36.84 -10.72
C ASP A 591 9.57 38.08 -10.43
N TRP A 592 8.32 37.90 -9.98
CA TRP A 592 7.38 39.02 -9.81
C TRP A 592 7.43 39.67 -8.43
N LYS A 593 7.71 38.90 -7.37
CA LYS A 593 7.77 39.39 -5.98
C LYS A 593 9.16 39.39 -5.36
N GLY A 594 10.00 38.43 -5.72
CA GLY A 594 11.34 38.28 -5.15
C GLY A 594 12.39 39.18 -5.80
N HIS A 595 12.32 39.31 -7.13
CA HIS A 595 13.33 40.02 -7.94
C HIS A 595 12.75 41.03 -8.94
N GLY A 596 11.45 41.34 -8.86
CA GLY A 596 10.74 42.22 -9.80
C GLY A 596 10.65 43.69 -9.36
N GLY A 597 10.62 44.62 -10.31
CA GLY A 597 10.30 46.04 -10.08
C GLY A 597 8.81 46.30 -9.82
N ILE A 598 8.42 47.56 -9.59
CA ILE A 598 7.02 47.96 -9.31
C ILE A 598 6.09 47.51 -10.44
N GLU A 599 5.05 46.77 -10.10
CA GLU A 599 4.06 46.23 -11.05
C GLU A 599 3.18 47.35 -11.64
N GLY A 600 3.23 47.53 -12.96
CA GLY A 600 2.37 48.47 -13.68
C GLY A 600 0.96 47.92 -13.94
N MET A 601 -0.05 48.81 -14.08
CA MET A 601 -1.46 48.42 -14.25
C MET A 601 -1.75 47.51 -15.46
N ARG A 602 -0.87 47.49 -16.49
CA ARG A 602 -1.00 46.62 -17.68
C ARG A 602 -0.45 45.21 -17.48
N GLU A 603 0.35 44.96 -16.44
CA GLU A 603 1.00 43.67 -16.22
C GLU A 603 0.15 42.72 -15.38
N THR A 604 -0.63 43.22 -14.43
CA THR A 604 -1.49 42.40 -13.56
C THR A 604 -2.45 41.49 -14.33
N PRO A 605 -3.19 41.95 -15.37
CA PRO A 605 -4.07 41.08 -16.14
C PRO A 605 -3.30 39.94 -16.83
N LYS A 606 -2.13 40.24 -17.41
CA LYS A 606 -1.29 39.25 -18.10
C LYS A 606 -0.74 38.20 -17.14
N ARG A 607 -0.23 38.63 -15.98
CA ARG A 607 0.29 37.73 -14.94
C ARG A 607 -0.82 36.85 -14.36
N LEU A 608 -2.02 37.41 -14.18
CA LEU A 608 -3.20 36.66 -13.77
C LEU A 608 -3.59 35.59 -14.80
N GLU A 609 -3.60 35.93 -16.09
CA GLU A 609 -3.89 35.00 -17.18
C GLU A 609 -2.90 33.82 -17.21
N LEU A 610 -1.60 34.08 -16.98
CA LEU A 610 -0.60 33.03 -16.85
C LEU A 610 -0.91 32.06 -15.70
N LEU A 611 -1.26 32.57 -14.51
CA LEU A 611 -1.63 31.74 -13.37
C LEU A 611 -2.95 30.97 -13.60
N GLN A 612 -3.92 31.58 -14.30
CA GLN A 612 -5.17 30.91 -14.68
C GLN A 612 -4.93 29.77 -15.65
N SER A 613 -4.01 29.94 -16.61
CA SER A 613 -3.61 28.86 -17.52
C SER A 613 -2.97 27.69 -16.75
N GLU A 614 -2.12 27.98 -15.76
CA GLU A 614 -1.55 26.95 -14.90
C GLU A 614 -2.61 26.29 -14.00
N LEU A 615 -3.62 27.02 -13.53
CA LEU A 615 -4.73 26.46 -12.75
C LEU A 615 -5.57 25.46 -13.56
N ILE A 616 -5.83 25.76 -14.83
CA ILE A 616 -6.55 24.85 -15.74
C ILE A 616 -5.78 23.53 -15.88
N LYS A 617 -4.46 23.58 -16.05
CA LYS A 617 -3.62 22.37 -16.13
C LYS A 617 -3.67 21.56 -14.84
N ILE A 618 -3.65 22.21 -13.68
CA ILE A 618 -3.83 21.51 -12.39
C ILE A 618 -5.19 20.84 -12.31
N ARG A 619 -6.25 21.52 -12.75
CA ARG A 619 -7.60 20.94 -12.81
C ARG A 619 -7.65 19.72 -13.72
N ASP A 620 -6.99 19.74 -14.87
CA ASP A 620 -6.92 18.60 -15.78
C ASP A 620 -6.14 17.41 -15.20
N ILE A 621 -5.12 17.68 -14.37
CA ILE A 621 -4.31 16.64 -13.73
C ILE A 621 -5.03 16.04 -12.51
N ILE A 622 -5.58 16.88 -11.63
CA ILE A 622 -6.27 16.44 -10.40
C ILE A 622 -7.63 15.83 -10.74
N GLY A 623 -8.35 16.42 -11.69
CA GLY A 623 -9.68 15.99 -12.10
C GLY A 623 -10.61 15.81 -10.90
N ASP A 624 -11.31 14.69 -10.90
CA ASP A 624 -12.26 14.28 -9.86
C ASP A 624 -11.68 13.23 -8.91
N VAL A 625 -10.35 13.18 -8.76
CA VAL A 625 -9.69 12.14 -7.95
C VAL A 625 -10.20 12.08 -6.51
N PHE A 626 -10.60 13.21 -5.93
CA PHE A 626 -11.12 13.31 -4.58
C PHE A 626 -12.57 12.83 -4.41
N GLU A 627 -13.29 12.45 -5.48
CA GLU A 627 -14.60 11.81 -5.31
C GLU A 627 -14.51 10.48 -4.55
N ASP A 628 -13.36 9.81 -4.67
CA ASP A 628 -13.07 8.54 -4.00
C ASP A 628 -12.44 8.71 -2.61
N TYR A 629 -12.10 9.93 -2.19
CA TYR A 629 -11.33 10.17 -0.96
C TYR A 629 -11.96 11.28 -0.12
N THR A 630 -12.02 11.08 1.18
CA THR A 630 -12.55 12.08 2.12
C THR A 630 -11.46 12.50 3.08
N PHE A 631 -11.21 13.80 3.18
CA PHE A 631 -10.39 14.35 4.25
C PHE A 631 -11.26 14.54 5.49
N ILE A 632 -10.84 14.02 6.64
CA ILE A 632 -11.65 13.94 7.85
C ILE A 632 -10.90 14.45 9.08
N LYS A 633 -11.66 15.01 10.03
CA LYS A 633 -11.23 15.24 11.41
C LYS A 633 -12.05 14.33 12.33
N PRO A 634 -11.44 13.41 13.08
CA PRO A 634 -12.17 12.50 13.97
C PRO A 634 -12.78 13.26 15.15
N GLY A 635 -13.97 12.82 15.56
CA GLY A 635 -14.61 13.19 16.82
C GLY A 635 -14.82 11.96 17.70
N GLU A 636 -15.89 11.95 18.48
CA GLU A 636 -16.22 10.83 19.35
C GLU A 636 -16.46 9.53 18.58
N GLY A 637 -16.07 8.40 19.19
CA GLY A 637 -16.31 7.08 18.65
C GLY A 637 -16.32 6.01 19.73
N HIS A 638 -16.74 4.81 19.35
CA HIS A 638 -16.70 3.63 20.20
C HIS A 638 -16.18 2.42 19.41
N PHE A 639 -15.64 1.44 20.13
CA PHE A 639 -15.15 0.19 19.55
C PHE A 639 -16.24 -0.87 19.63
N GLU A 640 -16.56 -1.50 18.50
CA GLU A 640 -17.58 -2.55 18.39
C GLU A 640 -17.22 -3.50 17.26
N ASP A 641 -17.34 -4.81 17.49
CA ASP A 641 -17.08 -5.86 16.50
C ASP A 641 -15.70 -5.76 15.80
N GLY A 642 -14.68 -5.32 16.53
CA GLY A 642 -13.32 -5.19 15.99
C GLY A 642 -13.05 -3.91 15.20
N LEU A 643 -13.99 -2.97 15.15
CA LEU A 643 -13.86 -1.70 14.44
C LEU A 643 -14.20 -0.53 15.36
N TYR A 644 -13.51 0.59 15.16
CA TYR A 644 -13.94 1.88 15.71
C TYR A 644 -14.99 2.50 14.78
N LYS A 645 -16.11 2.91 15.37
CA LYS A 645 -17.15 3.70 14.70
C LYS A 645 -17.01 5.14 15.20
N CYS A 646 -16.41 6.00 14.38
CA CYS A 646 -16.11 7.39 14.71
C CYS A 646 -17.06 8.34 13.98
N LYS A 647 -17.64 9.30 14.70
CA LYS A 647 -18.26 10.47 14.08
C LYS A 647 -17.15 11.41 13.65
N CYS A 648 -17.02 11.67 12.35
CA CYS A 648 -15.96 12.49 11.81
C CYS A 648 -16.55 13.69 11.06
N SER A 649 -15.90 14.84 11.16
CA SER A 649 -16.18 16.01 10.33
C SER A 649 -15.55 15.82 8.95
N GLN A 650 -16.34 15.97 7.89
CA GLN A 650 -15.89 15.91 6.51
C GLN A 650 -15.27 17.24 6.07
N ILE A 651 -13.94 17.28 5.98
CA ILE A 651 -13.13 18.47 5.72
C ILE A 651 -12.98 18.70 4.20
N MET A 652 -14.12 18.82 3.52
CA MET A 652 -14.22 18.94 2.06
C MET A 652 -15.04 20.18 1.68
N GLY A 653 -14.79 20.70 0.48
CA GLY A 653 -15.52 21.83 -0.10
C GLY A 653 -15.19 23.18 0.55
N THR A 654 -16.04 24.17 0.32
CA THR A 654 -15.71 25.59 0.63
C THR A 654 -16.13 26.05 2.02
N ARG A 655 -16.91 25.25 2.75
CA ARG A 655 -17.56 25.63 4.01
C ARG A 655 -16.70 25.26 5.21
N SER A 656 -16.63 26.13 6.22
CA SER A 656 -15.95 25.87 7.50
C SER A 656 -16.83 25.12 8.52
N THR A 657 -18.14 25.02 8.27
CA THR A 657 -19.06 24.14 9.01
C THR A 657 -19.18 22.82 8.27
N PHE A 658 -18.54 21.78 8.82
CA PHE A 658 -18.39 20.49 8.15
C PHE A 658 -19.57 19.57 8.42
N LYS A 659 -19.95 18.78 7.41
CA LYS A 659 -20.92 17.70 7.60
C LYS A 659 -20.30 16.60 8.44
N GLU A 660 -21.06 16.05 9.39
CA GLU A 660 -20.65 14.85 10.09
C GLU A 660 -20.94 13.60 9.24
N ARG A 661 -20.03 12.63 9.33
CA ARG A 661 -20.17 11.31 8.71
C ARG A 661 -19.68 10.25 9.70
N LEU A 662 -20.42 9.15 9.79
CA LEU A 662 -19.95 7.97 10.51
C LEU A 662 -18.89 7.25 9.67
N VAL A 663 -17.69 7.12 10.20
CA VAL A 663 -16.56 6.43 9.57
C VAL A 663 -16.23 5.19 10.40
N LYS A 664 -15.98 4.07 9.71
CA LYS A 664 -15.56 2.81 10.34
C LYS A 664 -14.09 2.58 10.03
N VAL A 665 -13.28 2.39 11.06
CA VAL A 665 -11.84 2.15 10.90
C VAL A 665 -11.36 1.02 11.79
N SER A 666 -10.31 0.33 11.36
CA SER A 666 -9.68 -0.76 12.09
C SER A 666 -8.78 -0.28 13.24
N MET A 667 -8.43 1.01 13.27
CA MET A 667 -7.60 1.63 14.30
C MET A 667 -8.30 2.84 14.90
N GLY A 668 -8.03 3.12 16.18
CA GLY A 668 -8.44 4.37 16.79
C GLY A 668 -7.78 5.55 16.07
N LEU A 669 -8.53 6.64 15.91
CA LEU A 669 -8.03 7.88 15.31
C LEU A 669 -7.82 8.92 16.41
N ASP A 670 -6.75 9.69 16.30
CA ASP A 670 -6.50 10.82 17.20
C ASP A 670 -7.39 12.01 16.79
N VAL A 671 -8.23 12.47 17.70
CA VAL A 671 -9.17 13.58 17.47
C VAL A 671 -8.48 14.92 17.19
N ARG A 672 -7.18 15.05 17.50
CA ARG A 672 -6.39 16.26 17.24
C ARG A 672 -5.83 16.31 15.82
N GLU A 673 -5.88 15.19 15.11
CA GLU A 673 -5.17 14.99 13.86
C GLU A 673 -6.13 14.93 12.67
N LEU A 674 -5.57 15.14 11.47
CA LEU A 674 -6.31 15.03 10.22
C LEU A 674 -5.98 13.71 9.55
N TYR A 675 -6.97 13.16 8.85
CA TYR A 675 -6.82 11.90 8.15
C TYR A 675 -7.39 11.99 6.73
N LEU A 676 -6.76 11.30 5.80
CA LEU A 676 -7.33 11.02 4.49
C LEU A 676 -7.81 9.57 4.46
N ILE A 677 -9.05 9.35 4.05
CA ILE A 677 -9.62 8.02 3.93
C ILE A 677 -10.16 7.78 2.53
N GLU A 678 -9.79 6.66 1.92
CA GLU A 678 -10.45 6.16 0.70
C GLU A 678 -11.86 5.69 1.06
N ASN A 679 -12.85 6.07 0.28
CA ASN A 679 -14.24 5.67 0.49
C ASN A 679 -14.35 4.14 0.60
N GLU A 680 -15.02 3.68 1.66
CA GLU A 680 -15.25 2.26 1.97
C GLU A 680 -14.00 1.46 2.38
N ASN A 681 -12.86 2.15 2.55
CA ASN A 681 -11.73 1.58 3.24
C ASN A 681 -11.91 1.66 4.77
N PHE A 682 -11.22 0.78 5.49
CA PHE A 682 -11.21 0.72 6.95
C PHE A 682 -9.89 1.23 7.55
N GLU A 683 -8.97 1.68 6.71
CA GLU A 683 -7.73 2.29 7.14
C GLU A 683 -7.73 3.75 6.68
N ALA A 684 -7.19 4.64 7.53
CA ALA A 684 -7.11 6.06 7.26
C ALA A 684 -5.65 6.50 7.38
N LEU A 685 -5.17 7.27 6.39
CA LEU A 685 -3.85 7.84 6.39
C LEU A 685 -3.82 9.05 7.32
N LYS A 686 -3.11 8.95 8.46
CA LYS A 686 -2.84 10.09 9.33
C LYS A 686 -1.99 11.10 8.57
N PHE A 687 -2.45 12.34 8.46
CA PHE A 687 -1.65 13.43 7.91
C PHE A 687 -0.66 13.93 8.96
N LEU A 688 0.58 14.14 8.55
CA LEU A 688 1.56 14.82 9.39
C LEU A 688 1.09 16.25 9.71
N PRO A 689 1.40 16.76 10.93
CA PRO A 689 0.84 18.01 11.48
C PRO A 689 1.30 19.31 10.78
N PHE A 690 1.86 19.24 9.57
CA PHE A 690 2.22 20.40 8.75
C PHE A 690 1.00 21.15 8.18
N ILE A 691 -0.19 20.57 8.27
CA ILE A 691 -1.47 21.21 7.92
C ILE A 691 -2.43 20.94 9.09
N LYS A 692 -2.98 22.00 9.69
CA LYS A 692 -3.87 21.88 10.85
C LYS A 692 -5.17 22.62 10.66
N LEU A 693 -6.26 22.01 11.14
CA LEU A 693 -7.57 22.62 11.25
C LEU A 693 -7.88 22.87 12.72
N MET A 694 -7.93 24.15 13.10
CA MET A 694 -8.14 24.57 14.47
C MET A 694 -8.90 25.90 14.53
N SER A 695 -9.51 26.17 15.68
CA SER A 695 -10.03 27.50 15.99
C SER A 695 -8.88 28.49 16.08
N SER A 696 -9.05 29.62 15.40
CA SER A 696 -8.19 30.80 15.54
C SER A 696 -8.17 31.25 17.00
N PRO A 697 -6.98 31.40 17.63
CA PRO A 697 -6.88 31.92 18.99
C PRO A 697 -7.55 33.28 19.19
N ALA A 698 -7.52 34.14 18.17
CA ALA A 698 -8.09 35.48 18.26
C ALA A 698 -9.61 35.55 18.03
N THR A 699 -10.17 34.64 17.23
CA THR A 699 -11.57 34.75 16.76
C THR A 699 -12.46 33.54 17.07
N GLU A 700 -11.87 32.45 17.55
CA GLU A 700 -12.50 31.13 17.79
C GLU A 700 -13.08 30.44 16.54
N GLU A 701 -13.03 31.10 15.38
CA GLU A 701 -13.48 30.55 14.10
C GLU A 701 -12.50 29.48 13.59
N ASN A 702 -13.03 28.38 13.07
CA ASN A 702 -12.21 27.33 12.48
C ASN A 702 -11.50 27.83 11.21
N ALA A 703 -10.17 27.73 11.20
CA ALA A 703 -9.33 28.02 10.06
C ALA A 703 -8.32 26.91 9.79
N CYS A 704 -7.89 26.81 8.52
CA CYS A 704 -6.79 25.94 8.13
C CYS A 704 -5.47 26.72 8.12
N TYR A 705 -4.47 26.15 8.79
CA TYR A 705 -3.12 26.69 8.90
C TYR A 705 -2.10 25.71 8.33
N PHE A 706 -1.12 26.26 7.63
CA PHE A 706 -0.03 25.56 6.97
C PHE A 706 1.29 25.90 7.65
N TYR A 707 2.14 24.90 7.87
CA TYR A 707 3.46 25.09 8.46
C TYR A 707 4.29 26.07 7.64
N ASN A 708 4.97 27.00 8.32
CA ASN A 708 5.93 27.92 7.71
C ASN A 708 7.37 27.58 8.12
N ARG A 709 7.65 27.60 9.42
CA ARG A 709 8.99 27.37 9.98
C ARG A 709 8.93 27.07 11.48
N ILE A 710 10.02 26.54 12.00
CA ILE A 710 10.31 26.57 13.44
C ILE A 710 10.72 27.99 13.84
N ASP A 711 10.21 28.46 14.97
CA ASP A 711 10.51 29.78 15.56
C ASP A 711 10.79 29.59 17.07
N GLY A 712 12.07 29.38 17.41
CA GLY A 712 12.50 28.95 18.74
C GLY A 712 11.92 27.59 19.12
N ASP A 713 11.30 27.49 20.28
CA ASP A 713 10.58 26.28 20.73
C ASP A 713 9.14 26.19 20.17
N SER A 714 8.74 27.10 19.30
CA SER A 714 7.39 27.14 18.71
C SER A 714 7.42 26.89 17.20
N VAL A 715 6.25 26.65 16.63
CA VAL A 715 6.05 26.50 15.19
C VAL A 715 5.17 27.63 14.68
N ARG A 716 5.68 28.37 13.70
CA ARG A 716 4.89 29.38 12.98
C ARG A 716 4.06 28.70 11.90
N MET A 717 2.75 28.94 11.91
CA MET A 717 1.83 28.50 10.87
C MET A 717 1.10 29.70 10.24
N VAL A 718 0.69 29.57 8.97
CA VAL A 718 0.05 30.62 8.19
C VAL A 718 -1.25 30.15 7.55
N SER A 719 -2.24 31.02 7.45
CA SER A 719 -3.45 30.80 6.67
C SER A 719 -3.43 31.62 5.39
N TYR A 720 -3.70 30.96 4.26
CA TYR A 720 -3.67 31.58 2.93
C TYR A 720 -4.98 32.25 2.53
N TYR A 721 -6.06 32.05 3.29
CA TYR A 721 -7.39 32.60 3.00
C TYR A 721 -8.00 33.34 4.19
N PHE A 722 -7.64 32.99 5.43
CA PHE A 722 -8.24 33.53 6.64
C PHE A 722 -7.50 34.81 7.08
N GLU A 723 -8.06 35.97 6.72
CA GLU A 723 -7.44 37.28 6.96
C GLU A 723 -7.53 37.77 8.41
N LYS A 724 -8.49 37.26 9.19
CA LYS A 724 -8.72 37.72 10.57
C LYS A 724 -7.54 37.39 11.49
N GLU A 725 -6.84 36.29 11.22
CA GLU A 725 -5.61 35.88 11.90
C GLU A 725 -4.78 35.04 10.93
N ALA A 726 -3.98 35.73 10.11
CA ALA A 726 -3.26 35.13 8.99
C ALA A 726 -2.04 34.29 9.42
N ASP A 727 -1.53 34.48 10.63
CA ASP A 727 -0.41 33.73 11.17
C ASP A 727 -0.52 33.51 12.68
N ILE A 728 -0.06 32.35 13.13
CA ILE A 728 -0.09 31.91 14.52
C ILE A 728 1.22 31.22 14.89
N ASN A 729 1.56 31.25 16.18
CA ASN A 729 2.65 30.43 16.74
C ASN A 729 2.04 29.42 17.71
N ILE A 730 2.34 28.14 17.50
CA ILE A 730 1.82 27.05 18.34
C ILE A 730 2.95 26.17 18.86
N GLN A 731 2.69 25.48 19.97
CA GLN A 731 3.51 24.37 20.43
C GLN A 731 3.09 23.10 19.68
N GLU A 732 4.04 22.45 19.01
CA GLU A 732 3.78 21.23 18.23
C GLU A 732 4.98 20.27 18.30
N ASP A 733 5.02 19.50 19.38
CA ASP A 733 6.07 18.54 19.66
C ASP A 733 6.19 17.48 18.56
N ASN A 734 5.10 17.12 17.88
CA ASN A 734 5.14 16.10 16.83
C ASN A 734 5.92 16.58 15.59
N ILE A 735 5.85 17.87 15.24
CA ILE A 735 6.67 18.42 14.14
C ILE A 735 8.13 18.42 14.54
N GLN A 736 8.45 18.89 15.74
CA GLN A 736 9.83 18.92 16.24
C GLN A 736 10.42 17.53 16.39
N LYS A 737 9.63 16.56 16.87
CA LYS A 737 10.02 15.16 16.92
C LYS A 737 10.25 14.59 15.53
N PHE A 738 9.30 14.78 14.60
CA PHE A 738 9.47 14.33 13.22
C PHE A 738 10.76 14.87 12.60
N ILE A 739 11.05 16.17 12.74
CA ILE A 739 12.27 16.78 12.21
C ILE A 739 13.53 16.20 12.87
N ARG A 740 13.53 15.98 14.20
CA ARG A 740 14.66 15.37 14.93
C ARG A 740 14.90 13.91 14.54
N ASP A 741 13.83 13.13 14.41
CA ASP A 741 13.91 11.72 14.02
C ASP A 741 14.38 11.59 12.56
N PHE A 742 14.04 12.57 11.71
CA PHE A 742 14.54 12.65 10.35
C PHE A 742 16.04 12.96 10.28
N ASP A 743 16.58 13.75 11.21
CA ASP A 743 17.99 14.23 11.21
C ASP A 743 19.00 13.17 11.70
N LYS A 744 18.51 12.08 12.29
CA LYS A 744 19.33 10.98 12.82
C LYS A 744 19.51 9.81 11.85
N GLY A 745 18.83 9.80 10.71
CA GLY A 745 18.91 8.74 9.68
C GLY A 745 19.57 9.25 8.41
#